data_AF-A0A1F3MWC9-F1
#
_entry.id   AF-A0A1F3MWC9-F1
#
_cell.length_a   1.000
_cell.length_b   1.000
_cell.length_c   1.000
_cell.angle_alpha   90.00
_cell.angle_beta   90.00
_cell.angle_gamma   90.00
#
_symmetry.space_group_name_H-M   'P 1'
#
loop_
_entity.id
_entity.type
_entity.pdbx_description
1 polymer ?
#
loop_
_entity_poly.entity_id
_entity_poly.type
_entity_poly.pdbx_seq_one_letter_code
_entity_poly.pdbx_strand_id
1 'polypeptide(L)'
;MFLSGCRTATDQSITFVGGTSRWIFSNGIVSVVVKPAQGIYEIWRTGSRRDAYMRLPQKMVVSEAYLRIDKDSTNEPGRSFDHSLSDFMHGGESGKYLTVTSSMEGRPGLGVRFGLLPGRDFVVIDGGIMNTGTDVMQVREISVLTGGLLYGGRKLTPGFRMLDGNGGGEDTRVTQKPEMECRNNFLLTWGKPDRREVLVAGGITYTEIEKFVHIVPVGASRRAPVDVPVGAHRVRPGKAVNVESVEPVEPVEMVGVRSGNPYRWETGYGKKYDEILYDKEAVVLGISGLKMGKDYVLNLAWSDDADTRKQSVAWEGIDGVLHTLLEPRKLPSHGAGEAPEEIRFNLPAGAVTGDTLKIHIRNEGGINAVVCDVSVTEGNVKESLSGVAKPVDAAVSEPENLRMNLYAQDPVGKRVDPGKSWFPEDAFYVSVGHNNPFEALEQYGDVLKDFQNIDLEYYTFPTVCLWYAQHKGYGDGPAVNDAPGAVAEMDRAVKSGFLRYVPVSIRLVPDAYEENNEQGWWDEKHWQMYGTGKFANPPDGNVDVAPGHYKKPYETTAKWAQAIIDRGGIPLTYFQTGRRSDDYAEAFPEHMLWNRSDATVPDQDWMKKGKGSYDFTDPGFQAHMREVYKNLHDGGVKGLMYDYPYTGWAAFGGMEDVYSTTASAYRTVFQLARTGLGPEAFLDERNLDHGSDITLGIVSSQRIWGDTDRMSPLMISRGALRWYKNRKVVSYDMDAKNLLKAQPAGSDGVRKLLTLMYTTCGRFLMANSFDRLSPELVHDLSRIFPYPDSWISARPVDAFSSKYPEIFVFRVQPGWYQMVVYNPNDQHPAIKTIRFDSPDYFGALDLEADQKYYAYEFWDNRLAGLFKGSDSLRLELRPGEAKMISIRQVADRPQLLSSDRHIMQGTIETRDIHWDPETLKLTGQVNLVQDEKMSLTFANNGYRLTGASVEGGVAALSADNRDQLCGVTMAADIPGWKRITTLWVKK
;
A
#
# COMPACT_ATOMS: atom_id res chain seq x y z
N MET A 1 -3.41 -41.62 -2.55
CA MET A 1 -4.09 -42.89 -2.20
C MET A 1 -5.23 -42.53 -1.25
N PHE A 2 -6.48 -42.88 -1.56
CA PHE A 2 -7.64 -42.43 -0.77
C PHE A 2 -7.80 -43.27 0.51
N LEU A 3 -8.25 -42.65 1.59
CA LEU A 3 -8.62 -43.33 2.84
C LEU A 3 -10.11 -43.13 3.14
N SER A 4 -10.82 -44.24 3.33
CA SER A 4 -12.21 -44.29 3.79
C SER A 4 -12.33 -43.98 5.28
N GLY A 5 -13.40 -43.30 5.67
CA GLY A 5 -13.60 -42.80 7.03
C GLY A 5 -13.84 -43.86 8.11
N CYS A 6 -13.70 -43.42 9.37
CA CYS A 6 -14.12 -44.15 10.57
C CYS A 6 -14.56 -43.14 11.64
N ARG A 7 -15.74 -43.31 12.24
CA ARG A 7 -16.31 -42.40 13.26
C ARG A 7 -16.29 -43.05 14.66
N THR A 8 -15.59 -42.44 15.62
CA THR A 8 -15.93 -42.31 17.06
C THR A 8 -14.91 -41.41 17.78
N ALA A 9 -15.19 -41.06 19.05
CA ALA A 9 -14.56 -40.03 19.92
C ALA A 9 -13.22 -40.49 20.57
N THR A 10 -12.44 -39.69 21.33
CA THR A 10 -12.66 -38.32 21.90
C THR A 10 -11.58 -37.30 21.55
N ASP A 11 -10.37 -37.71 21.15
CA ASP A 11 -9.36 -36.80 20.62
C ASP A 11 -9.43 -36.77 19.10
N GLN A 12 -9.75 -35.60 18.55
CA GLN A 12 -9.74 -35.35 17.11
C GLN A 12 -8.60 -34.41 16.77
N SER A 13 -7.41 -34.96 16.48
CA SER A 13 -6.41 -34.24 15.69
C SER A 13 -6.28 -34.79 14.27
N ILE A 14 -6.21 -33.86 13.33
CA ILE A 14 -5.98 -34.03 11.91
C ILE A 14 -4.66 -33.30 11.62
N THR A 15 -3.62 -34.07 11.33
CA THR A 15 -2.38 -33.54 10.73
C THR A 15 -2.53 -33.53 9.21
N PHE A 16 -2.09 -32.46 8.57
CA PHE A 16 -1.78 -32.38 7.14
C PHE A 16 -0.31 -31.96 6.95
N VAL A 17 0.40 -32.51 5.97
CA VAL A 17 1.80 -32.16 5.64
C VAL A 17 1.86 -31.58 4.23
N GLY A 18 2.65 -30.52 3.99
CA GLY A 18 2.83 -29.93 2.66
C GLY A 18 4.16 -29.17 2.56
N GLY A 19 5.00 -29.55 1.58
CA GLY A 19 6.29 -28.90 1.32
C GLY A 19 7.25 -28.95 2.52
N THR A 20 7.58 -27.77 3.05
CA THR A 20 8.41 -27.56 4.26
C THR A 20 7.58 -27.42 5.54
N SER A 21 6.26 -27.52 5.48
CA SER A 21 5.37 -27.27 6.63
C SER A 21 4.43 -28.45 6.95
N ARG A 22 3.94 -28.45 8.18
CA ARG A 22 2.96 -29.39 8.73
C ARG A 22 1.94 -28.58 9.51
N TRP A 23 0.68 -28.75 9.16
CA TRP A 23 -0.46 -28.14 9.82
C TRP A 23 -1.18 -29.21 10.65
N ILE A 24 -1.60 -28.86 11.87
CA ILE A 24 -2.24 -29.76 12.81
C ILE A 24 -3.48 -29.04 13.34
N PHE A 25 -4.66 -29.55 13.03
CA PHE A 25 -5.92 -29.15 13.67
C PHE A 25 -6.22 -30.16 14.77
N SER A 26 -6.38 -29.75 16.03
CA SER A 26 -6.64 -30.63 17.17
C SER A 26 -7.67 -30.01 18.10
N ASN A 27 -8.82 -30.67 18.31
CA ASN A 27 -9.86 -30.24 19.26
C ASN A 27 -10.18 -28.73 19.15
N GLY A 28 -10.34 -28.20 17.93
CA GLY A 28 -10.63 -26.78 17.67
C GLY A 28 -9.42 -25.87 17.46
N ILE A 29 -8.20 -26.37 17.68
CA ILE A 29 -6.93 -25.61 17.69
C ILE A 29 -6.08 -25.91 16.45
N VAL A 30 -5.59 -24.88 15.77
CA VAL A 30 -4.63 -24.92 14.65
C VAL A 30 -3.20 -24.74 15.17
N SER A 31 -2.26 -25.52 14.64
CA SER A 31 -0.82 -25.38 14.90
C SER A 31 0.02 -25.70 13.67
N VAL A 32 1.15 -25.01 13.53
CA VAL A 32 2.02 -24.96 12.36
C VAL A 32 3.43 -25.33 12.77
N VAL A 33 3.99 -26.31 12.07
CA VAL A 33 5.29 -26.89 12.36
C VAL A 33 6.11 -26.97 11.08
N VAL A 34 7.29 -26.35 11.06
CA VAL A 34 8.25 -26.46 9.95
C VAL A 34 9.01 -27.77 10.05
N LYS A 35 9.09 -28.48 8.93
CA LYS A 35 9.85 -29.71 8.68
C LYS A 35 10.90 -29.46 7.59
N PRO A 36 12.15 -29.90 7.77
CA PRO A 36 13.12 -29.95 6.67
C PRO A 36 12.64 -30.91 5.57
N ALA A 37 12.26 -30.34 4.42
CA ALA A 37 12.09 -30.93 3.09
C ALA A 37 11.69 -32.43 2.99
N GLN A 38 10.37 -32.70 2.87
CA GLN A 38 9.84 -33.81 2.04
C GLN A 38 8.48 -33.38 1.46
N GLY A 39 8.43 -33.11 0.15
CA GLY A 39 7.26 -32.57 -0.55
C GLY A 39 6.16 -33.61 -0.82
N ILE A 40 5.56 -34.17 0.24
CA ILE A 40 4.50 -35.19 0.17
C ILE A 40 3.32 -34.75 1.03
N TYR A 41 2.11 -34.91 0.49
CA TYR A 41 0.87 -34.73 1.22
C TYR A 41 0.48 -35.98 2.00
N GLU A 42 0.36 -35.86 3.32
CA GLU A 42 -0.14 -36.93 4.17
C GLU A 42 -1.12 -36.39 5.21
N ILE A 43 -2.25 -37.08 5.35
CA ILE A 43 -3.26 -36.78 6.36
C ILE A 43 -3.23 -37.87 7.42
N TRP A 44 -3.06 -37.47 8.67
CA TRP A 44 -3.01 -38.39 9.81
C TRP A 44 -4.03 -37.99 10.86
N ARG A 45 -4.93 -38.91 11.22
CA ARG A 45 -5.73 -38.77 12.45
C ARG A 45 -4.94 -39.31 13.63
N THR A 46 -4.63 -38.50 14.63
CA THR A 46 -3.89 -39.00 15.81
C THR A 46 -4.82 -39.78 16.72
N GLY A 47 -4.75 -41.11 16.66
CA GLY A 47 -5.51 -41.98 17.55
C GLY A 47 -4.93 -43.38 17.79
N SER A 48 -3.99 -43.87 16.96
CA SER A 48 -3.59 -45.29 17.04
C SER A 48 -2.18 -45.68 16.60
N ARG A 49 -1.29 -44.76 16.20
CA ARG A 49 0.14 -45.07 15.95
C ARG A 49 1.08 -44.03 16.55
N ARG A 50 1.86 -44.48 17.53
CA ARG A 50 2.86 -43.74 18.31
C ARG A 50 4.09 -43.31 17.50
N ASP A 51 4.54 -42.08 17.80
CA ASP A 51 5.94 -41.67 18.03
C ASP A 51 7.01 -41.75 16.94
N ALA A 52 6.76 -42.32 15.76
CA ALA A 52 7.80 -42.55 14.75
C ALA A 52 8.48 -41.28 14.18
N TYR A 53 7.77 -40.15 14.09
CA TYR A 53 8.26 -38.91 13.44
C TYR A 53 8.55 -37.73 14.39
N MET A 54 8.40 -37.89 15.71
CA MET A 54 8.76 -36.85 16.69
C MET A 54 10.27 -36.73 16.97
N ARG A 55 11.11 -37.54 16.29
CA ARG A 55 12.57 -37.57 16.50
C ARG A 55 13.39 -36.63 15.60
N LEU A 56 12.75 -35.85 14.74
CA LEU A 56 13.40 -34.74 14.03
C LEU A 56 13.18 -33.44 14.81
N PRO A 57 14.15 -32.50 14.84
CA PRO A 57 14.00 -31.20 15.48
C PRO A 57 12.99 -30.33 14.73
N GLN A 58 11.71 -30.56 14.99
CA GLN A 58 10.58 -29.81 14.43
C GLN A 58 10.46 -28.44 15.09
N LYS A 59 10.25 -27.39 14.29
CA LYS A 59 10.10 -26.02 14.78
C LYS A 59 8.64 -25.59 14.66
N MET A 60 7.97 -25.43 15.79
CA MET A 60 6.63 -24.84 15.85
C MET A 60 6.74 -23.34 15.53
N VAL A 61 5.93 -22.82 14.62
CA VAL A 61 5.97 -21.40 14.17
C VAL A 61 4.71 -20.63 14.55
N VAL A 62 3.55 -21.28 14.54
CA VAL A 62 2.28 -20.76 15.10
C VAL A 62 1.64 -21.90 15.87
N SER A 63 1.12 -21.68 17.07
CA SER A 63 0.40 -22.70 17.84
C SER A 63 -0.76 -22.10 18.62
N GLU A 64 -1.65 -22.94 19.17
CA GLU A 64 -2.79 -22.49 19.99
C GLU A 64 -3.79 -21.58 19.25
N ALA A 65 -3.70 -21.47 17.93
CA ALA A 65 -4.60 -20.63 17.15
C ALA A 65 -5.97 -21.29 16.99
N TYR A 66 -7.05 -20.52 16.81
CA TYR A 66 -8.38 -21.09 16.54
C TYR A 66 -9.20 -20.17 15.62
N LEU A 67 -10.21 -20.71 14.95
CA LEU A 67 -11.16 -19.92 14.18
C LEU A 67 -12.14 -19.24 15.15
N ARG A 68 -12.37 -17.93 14.95
CA ARG A 68 -13.47 -17.19 15.56
C ARG A 68 -14.25 -16.47 14.47
N ILE A 69 -15.57 -16.49 14.55
CA ILE A 69 -16.48 -15.68 13.73
C ILE A 69 -17.40 -14.93 14.70
N ASP A 70 -17.29 -13.60 14.72
CA ASP A 70 -17.85 -12.71 15.75
C ASP A 70 -17.60 -13.21 17.19
N LYS A 71 -18.62 -13.78 17.84
CA LYS A 71 -18.62 -14.32 19.22
C LYS A 71 -18.49 -15.84 19.30
N ASP A 72 -18.52 -16.53 18.16
CA ASP A 72 -18.50 -17.99 18.05
C ASP A 72 -17.11 -18.47 17.67
N SER A 73 -16.61 -19.53 18.31
CA SER A 73 -15.21 -19.96 18.16
C SER A 73 -15.00 -21.47 18.24
N THR A 74 -14.03 -22.00 17.47
CA THR A 74 -13.81 -23.45 17.36
C THR A 74 -13.21 -24.09 18.61
N ASN A 75 -12.65 -23.32 19.53
CA ASN A 75 -12.12 -23.81 20.81
C ASN A 75 -13.18 -23.90 21.92
N GLU A 76 -14.46 -23.62 21.63
CA GLU A 76 -15.57 -23.77 22.56
C GLU A 76 -15.78 -25.25 22.98
N PRO A 77 -15.84 -25.55 24.30
CA PRO A 77 -16.19 -26.88 24.78
C PRO A 77 -17.56 -27.34 24.27
N GLY A 78 -17.63 -28.58 23.79
CA GLY A 78 -18.87 -29.19 23.29
C GLY A 78 -19.05 -29.15 21.77
N ARG A 79 -18.19 -28.44 21.01
CA ARG A 79 -18.17 -28.55 19.55
C ARG A 79 -17.74 -29.95 19.09
N SER A 80 -18.49 -30.50 18.15
CA SER A 80 -18.14 -31.70 17.38
C SER A 80 -17.54 -31.28 16.04
N PHE A 81 -16.60 -32.05 15.49
CA PHE A 81 -15.94 -31.75 14.23
C PHE A 81 -16.11 -32.89 13.22
N ASP A 82 -16.23 -32.51 11.94
CA ASP A 82 -16.10 -33.39 10.78
C ASP A 82 -15.14 -32.76 9.76
N HIS A 83 -14.69 -33.53 8.77
CA HIS A 83 -13.75 -33.05 7.76
C HIS A 83 -13.99 -33.68 6.39
N SER A 84 -13.65 -32.92 5.35
CA SER A 84 -13.70 -33.37 3.96
C SER A 84 -12.46 -32.90 3.19
N LEU A 85 -12.24 -33.55 2.05
CA LEU A 85 -11.21 -33.16 1.09
C LEU A 85 -11.88 -32.83 -0.23
N SER A 86 -11.47 -31.71 -0.81
CA SER A 86 -11.80 -31.33 -2.18
C SER A 86 -10.54 -30.90 -2.92
N ASP A 87 -10.62 -31.01 -4.24
CA ASP A 87 -9.59 -30.49 -5.12
C ASP A 87 -9.83 -28.98 -5.28
N PHE A 88 -8.76 -28.21 -5.42
CA PHE A 88 -8.86 -26.83 -5.91
C PHE A 88 -7.79 -26.57 -6.95
N MET A 89 -8.12 -25.67 -7.86
CA MET A 89 -7.19 -25.17 -8.87
C MET A 89 -6.87 -23.72 -8.53
N HIS A 90 -5.59 -23.38 -8.62
CA HIS A 90 -5.13 -22.02 -8.40
C HIS A 90 -3.88 -21.74 -9.26
N GLY A 91 -3.86 -20.66 -10.06
CA GLY A 91 -2.72 -20.34 -10.93
C GLY A 91 -2.40 -21.43 -11.96
N GLY A 92 -3.37 -22.29 -12.30
CA GLY A 92 -3.16 -23.52 -13.09
C GLY A 92 -2.56 -24.70 -12.30
N GLU A 93 -2.14 -24.50 -11.04
CA GLU A 93 -1.70 -25.56 -10.13
C GLU A 93 -2.88 -26.29 -9.48
N SER A 94 -2.73 -27.59 -9.24
CA SER A 94 -3.73 -28.41 -8.55
C SER A 94 -3.33 -28.63 -7.08
N GLY A 95 -4.15 -28.15 -6.16
CA GLY A 95 -4.01 -28.32 -4.72
C GLY A 95 -5.13 -29.13 -4.10
N LYS A 96 -5.06 -29.30 -2.77
CA LYS A 96 -6.13 -29.90 -1.96
C LYS A 96 -6.58 -28.92 -0.89
N TYR A 97 -7.90 -28.75 -0.75
CA TYR A 97 -8.51 -28.16 0.45
C TYR A 97 -8.80 -29.27 1.44
N LEU A 98 -8.26 -29.15 2.66
CA LEU A 98 -8.80 -29.79 3.85
C LEU A 98 -9.85 -28.85 4.44
N THR A 99 -11.13 -29.21 4.32
CA THR A 99 -12.22 -28.49 4.99
C THR A 99 -12.48 -29.16 6.33
N VAL A 100 -12.51 -28.39 7.42
CA VAL A 100 -12.92 -28.85 8.75
C VAL A 100 -14.15 -28.04 9.15
N THR A 101 -15.26 -28.72 9.44
CA THR A 101 -16.50 -28.11 9.92
C THR A 101 -16.77 -28.51 11.36
N SER A 102 -17.36 -27.60 12.12
CA SER A 102 -17.78 -27.80 13.50
C SER A 102 -19.29 -27.62 13.63
N SER A 103 -19.90 -28.37 14.54
CA SER A 103 -21.31 -28.22 14.89
C SER A 103 -21.53 -28.38 16.39
N MET A 104 -22.47 -27.60 16.92
CA MET A 104 -22.87 -27.58 18.33
C MET A 104 -24.34 -27.15 18.41
N GLU A 105 -25.11 -27.78 19.28
CA GLU A 105 -26.53 -27.49 19.44
C GLU A 105 -26.76 -26.04 19.90
N GLY A 106 -27.71 -25.34 19.29
CA GLY A 106 -28.01 -23.93 19.59
C GLY A 106 -26.93 -22.92 19.20
N ARG A 107 -25.89 -23.34 18.45
CA ARG A 107 -24.80 -22.47 17.96
C ARG A 107 -24.63 -22.62 16.44
N PRO A 108 -24.19 -21.58 15.73
CA PRO A 108 -23.85 -21.69 14.32
C PRO A 108 -22.75 -22.72 14.07
N GLY A 109 -22.83 -23.39 12.93
CA GLY A 109 -21.74 -24.23 12.44
C GLY A 109 -20.60 -23.33 11.94
N LEU A 110 -19.36 -23.63 12.34
CA LEU A 110 -18.17 -22.89 11.86
C LEU A 110 -17.31 -23.83 11.03
N GLY A 111 -16.68 -23.35 9.96
CA GLY A 111 -15.69 -24.14 9.25
C GLY A 111 -14.48 -23.35 8.79
N VAL A 112 -13.37 -24.05 8.62
CA VAL A 112 -12.08 -23.53 8.16
C VAL A 112 -11.59 -24.44 7.02
N ARG A 113 -11.06 -23.86 5.94
CA ARG A 113 -10.38 -24.63 4.88
C ARG A 113 -8.89 -24.30 4.88
N PHE A 114 -8.08 -25.33 4.67
CA PHE A 114 -6.63 -25.23 4.46
C PHE A 114 -6.32 -25.71 3.04
N GLY A 115 -6.01 -24.78 2.15
CA GLY A 115 -5.59 -25.05 0.77
C GLY A 115 -4.08 -25.16 0.69
N LEU A 116 -3.57 -26.31 0.24
CA LEU A 116 -2.14 -26.53 0.08
C LEU A 116 -1.76 -26.92 -1.35
N LEU A 117 -0.71 -26.29 -1.88
CA LEU A 117 -0.19 -26.48 -3.23
C LEU A 117 1.12 -27.30 -3.24
N PRO A 118 1.40 -28.13 -4.28
CA PRO A 118 2.45 -29.14 -4.18
C PRO A 118 3.83 -28.51 -4.21
N GLY A 119 4.69 -28.86 -3.25
CA GLY A 119 6.04 -28.30 -3.16
C GLY A 119 6.12 -26.83 -2.74
N ARG A 120 4.98 -26.16 -2.49
CA ARG A 120 4.92 -24.82 -1.89
C ARG A 120 5.12 -24.88 -0.37
N ASP A 121 5.64 -23.80 0.19
CA ASP A 121 5.97 -23.60 1.62
C ASP A 121 4.94 -22.74 2.37
N PHE A 122 3.85 -22.38 1.68
CA PHE A 122 2.72 -21.64 2.22
C PHE A 122 1.44 -22.47 2.29
N VAL A 123 0.49 -21.99 3.08
CA VAL A 123 -0.90 -22.45 3.10
C VAL A 123 -1.84 -21.30 2.75
N VAL A 124 -2.97 -21.64 2.16
CA VAL A 124 -4.14 -20.79 2.00
C VAL A 124 -5.13 -21.14 3.11
N ILE A 125 -5.63 -20.15 3.85
CA ILE A 125 -6.60 -20.36 4.94
C ILE A 125 -7.83 -19.50 4.69
N ASP A 126 -9.01 -20.10 4.73
CA ASP A 126 -10.27 -19.37 4.77
C ASP A 126 -11.18 -19.89 5.88
N GLY A 127 -12.21 -19.11 6.22
CA GLY A 127 -13.16 -19.44 7.26
C GLY A 127 -14.56 -19.05 6.83
N GLY A 128 -15.55 -19.84 7.27
CA GLY A 128 -16.96 -19.64 6.93
C GLY A 128 -17.90 -20.15 8.02
N ILE A 129 -19.16 -19.83 7.86
CA ILE A 129 -20.22 -20.03 8.86
C ILE A 129 -21.49 -20.60 8.23
N MET A 130 -22.20 -21.42 9.00
CA MET A 130 -23.50 -22.00 8.66
C MET A 130 -24.51 -21.52 9.71
N ASN A 131 -25.50 -20.77 9.27
CA ASN A 131 -26.60 -20.33 10.12
C ASN A 131 -27.57 -21.50 10.34
N THR A 132 -27.40 -22.18 11.46
CA THR A 132 -28.24 -23.29 11.94
C THR A 132 -29.44 -22.82 12.78
N GLY A 133 -29.56 -21.50 13.03
CA GLY A 133 -30.62 -20.89 13.81
C GLY A 133 -31.87 -20.55 13.00
N THR A 134 -32.81 -19.86 13.64
CA THR A 134 -34.07 -19.37 13.04
C THR A 134 -34.02 -17.91 12.61
N ASP A 135 -33.04 -17.15 13.10
CA ASP A 135 -32.92 -15.71 12.86
C ASP A 135 -31.81 -15.41 11.84
N VAL A 136 -31.90 -14.27 11.17
CA VAL A 136 -30.86 -13.78 10.26
C VAL A 136 -29.60 -13.42 11.06
N MET A 137 -28.43 -13.87 10.59
CA MET A 137 -27.14 -13.46 11.15
C MET A 137 -26.53 -12.33 10.34
N GLN A 138 -25.87 -11.40 11.02
CA GLN A 138 -25.07 -10.33 10.42
C GLN A 138 -23.62 -10.51 10.87
N VAL A 139 -22.78 -11.04 9.98
CA VAL A 139 -21.43 -11.51 10.31
C VAL A 139 -20.41 -10.43 9.99
N ARG A 140 -19.72 -9.89 10.99
CA ARG A 140 -18.80 -8.74 10.81
C ARG A 140 -17.33 -9.12 10.86
N GLU A 141 -16.94 -10.11 11.66
CA GLU A 141 -15.54 -10.49 11.85
C GLU A 141 -15.31 -11.99 11.58
N ILE A 142 -14.33 -12.34 10.74
CA ILE A 142 -13.84 -13.72 10.56
C ILE A 142 -12.34 -13.76 10.88
N SER A 143 -11.97 -14.34 12.02
CA SER A 143 -10.58 -14.53 12.45
C SER A 143 -10.15 -15.99 12.26
N VAL A 144 -9.54 -16.30 11.10
CA VAL A 144 -9.10 -17.66 10.74
C VAL A 144 -7.98 -18.21 11.62
N LEU A 145 -7.13 -17.32 12.17
CA LEU A 145 -6.17 -17.65 13.22
C LEU A 145 -6.35 -16.62 14.33
N THR A 146 -6.99 -16.98 15.43
CA THR A 146 -7.08 -16.19 16.67
C THR A 146 -5.96 -16.55 17.62
N GLY A 147 -5.22 -15.57 18.12
CA GLY A 147 -4.33 -15.73 19.29
C GLY A 147 -3.16 -16.70 19.10
N GLY A 148 -2.74 -17.00 17.87
CA GLY A 148 -1.71 -17.99 17.58
C GLY A 148 -0.34 -17.62 18.15
N LEU A 149 0.17 -18.38 19.12
CA LEU A 149 1.48 -18.20 19.74
C LEU A 149 2.59 -18.44 18.71
N LEU A 150 3.40 -17.42 18.46
CA LEU A 150 4.50 -17.45 17.52
C LEU A 150 5.73 -18.16 18.10
N TYR A 151 6.34 -19.00 17.28
CA TYR A 151 7.58 -19.73 17.55
C TYR A 151 7.62 -20.51 18.88
N GLY A 152 6.46 -20.88 19.42
CA GLY A 152 6.34 -21.53 20.72
C GLY A 152 6.84 -20.66 21.89
N GLY A 153 6.63 -19.34 21.81
CA GLY A 153 6.98 -18.38 22.87
C GLY A 153 8.45 -17.98 22.96
N ARG A 154 9.31 -18.54 22.10
CA ARG A 154 10.76 -18.27 22.10
C ARG A 154 11.09 -16.79 21.90
N LYS A 155 12.17 -16.34 22.53
CA LYS A 155 12.83 -15.05 22.27
C LYS A 155 13.38 -14.98 20.85
N LEU A 156 12.86 -14.05 20.05
CA LEU A 156 13.12 -13.89 18.62
C LEU A 156 14.34 -12.99 18.35
N THR A 157 15.43 -13.19 19.09
CA THR A 157 16.67 -12.39 18.97
C THR A 157 17.86 -13.26 18.57
N PRO A 158 18.89 -12.73 17.90
CA PRO A 158 19.06 -11.34 17.44
C PRO A 158 18.25 -11.03 16.17
N GLY A 159 18.36 -9.81 15.67
CA GLY A 159 17.92 -9.47 14.30
C GLY A 159 16.41 -9.35 14.07
N PHE A 160 15.60 -9.28 15.14
CA PHE A 160 14.16 -9.08 15.08
C PHE A 160 13.78 -7.83 14.28
N ARG A 161 12.94 -8.00 13.27
CA ARG A 161 12.31 -6.95 12.48
C ARG A 161 10.89 -7.39 12.11
N MET A 162 9.96 -6.45 12.07
CA MET A 162 8.70 -6.61 11.35
C MET A 162 8.55 -5.49 10.32
N LEU A 163 7.88 -5.79 9.21
CA LEU A 163 7.47 -4.85 8.16
C LEU A 163 5.96 -5.01 7.95
N ASP A 164 5.23 -3.90 8.02
CA ASP A 164 3.80 -3.86 7.71
C ASP A 164 3.55 -3.76 6.19
N GLY A 165 2.45 -4.33 5.72
CA GLY A 165 2.07 -4.45 4.31
C GLY A 165 0.89 -3.57 3.89
N ASN A 166 0.64 -2.48 4.63
CA ASN A 166 -0.46 -1.55 4.34
C ASN A 166 -0.41 -1.05 2.89
N GLY A 167 -1.59 -0.88 2.27
CA GLY A 167 -1.77 -0.20 0.99
C GLY A 167 -1.97 1.31 1.17
N GLY A 168 -2.25 2.02 0.07
CA GLY A 168 -2.73 3.40 0.11
C GLY A 168 -1.84 4.39 0.88
N GLY A 169 -2.47 5.42 1.48
CA GLY A 169 -1.83 6.49 2.23
C GLY A 169 -1.45 6.14 3.66
N GLU A 170 -1.85 4.97 4.18
CA GLU A 170 -1.38 4.51 5.49
C GLU A 170 0.15 4.30 5.48
N ASP A 171 0.76 4.39 6.66
CA ASP A 171 2.21 4.26 6.79
C ASP A 171 2.70 2.83 6.51
N THR A 172 3.88 2.73 5.91
CA THR A 172 4.65 1.48 5.85
C THR A 172 6.05 1.70 6.40
N ARG A 173 6.50 0.83 7.30
CA ARG A 173 7.76 0.94 8.04
C ARG A 173 8.29 -0.41 8.51
N VAL A 174 9.61 -0.47 8.66
CA VAL A 174 10.27 -1.52 9.43
C VAL A 174 10.32 -1.12 10.91
N THR A 175 9.98 -2.04 11.82
CA THR A 175 9.99 -1.83 13.28
C THR A 175 10.77 -2.94 14.00
N GLN A 176 11.26 -2.62 15.20
CA GLN A 176 11.87 -3.56 16.15
C GLN A 176 10.95 -3.85 17.35
N LYS A 177 9.78 -3.21 17.42
CA LYS A 177 8.83 -3.37 18.52
C LYS A 177 8.07 -4.68 18.38
N PRO A 178 7.80 -5.43 19.47
CA PRO A 178 7.12 -6.73 19.43
C PRO A 178 5.59 -6.62 19.23
N GLU A 179 5.11 -5.50 18.71
CA GLU A 179 3.70 -5.26 18.40
C GLU A 179 3.56 -4.68 16.99
N MET A 180 2.51 -5.10 16.29
CA MET A 180 2.16 -4.59 14.96
C MET A 180 0.67 -4.82 14.71
N GLU A 181 -0.01 -3.78 14.24
CA GLU A 181 -1.33 -3.87 13.66
C GLU A 181 -1.24 -3.29 12.24
N CYS A 182 -1.63 -4.08 11.25
CA CYS A 182 -1.55 -3.70 9.85
C CYS A 182 -2.71 -4.28 9.06
N ARG A 183 -3.10 -3.55 8.01
CA ARG A 183 -4.00 -4.03 6.96
C ARG A 183 -3.20 -4.91 5.99
N ASN A 184 -3.92 -5.78 5.31
CA ASN A 184 -3.45 -6.67 4.26
C ASN A 184 -2.48 -7.75 4.73
N ASN A 185 -1.20 -7.42 4.97
CA ASN A 185 -0.16 -8.40 5.26
C ASN A 185 0.97 -7.85 6.13
N PHE A 186 1.86 -8.73 6.58
CA PHE A 186 3.11 -8.38 7.26
C PHE A 186 4.24 -9.36 6.92
N LEU A 187 5.47 -8.95 7.23
CA LEU A 187 6.62 -9.83 7.37
C LEU A 187 7.19 -9.71 8.79
N LEU A 188 7.63 -10.84 9.35
CA LEU A 188 8.47 -10.93 10.53
C LEU A 188 9.74 -11.69 10.17
N THR A 189 10.91 -11.13 10.48
CA THR A 189 12.20 -11.82 10.38
C THR A 189 13.04 -11.70 11.65
N TRP A 190 13.79 -12.75 11.96
CA TRP A 190 14.77 -12.77 13.05
C TRP A 190 15.89 -13.77 12.76
N GLY A 191 16.91 -13.81 13.62
CA GLY A 191 18.05 -14.71 13.51
C GLY A 191 19.36 -13.99 13.15
N LYS A 192 20.35 -14.78 12.74
CA LYS A 192 21.68 -14.30 12.32
C LYS A 192 21.73 -14.10 10.79
N PRO A 193 22.69 -13.32 10.26
CA PRO A 193 22.88 -13.13 8.82
C PRO A 193 22.87 -14.41 7.98
N ASP A 194 23.55 -15.46 8.46
CA ASP A 194 23.70 -16.77 7.81
C ASP A 194 22.51 -17.71 8.03
N ARG A 195 21.62 -17.36 8.98
CA ARG A 195 20.52 -18.22 9.43
C ARG A 195 19.38 -17.37 9.96
N ARG A 196 18.70 -16.70 9.02
CA ARG A 196 17.45 -16.00 9.25
C ARG A 196 16.26 -16.95 9.17
N GLU A 197 15.20 -16.51 9.81
CA GLU A 197 13.88 -17.13 9.83
C GLU A 197 12.89 -16.05 9.39
N VAL A 198 11.99 -16.40 8.47
CA VAL A 198 11.00 -15.47 7.91
C VAL A 198 9.60 -16.08 8.01
N LEU A 199 8.66 -15.26 8.45
CA LEU A 199 7.22 -15.49 8.43
C LEU A 199 6.58 -14.36 7.62
N VAL A 200 5.76 -14.71 6.63
CA VAL A 200 4.89 -13.77 5.91
C VAL A 200 3.45 -14.26 6.06
N ALA A 201 2.54 -13.37 6.44
CA ALA A 201 1.12 -13.69 6.47
C ALA A 201 0.26 -12.47 6.10
N GLY A 202 -0.95 -12.72 5.60
CA GLY A 202 -1.87 -11.67 5.18
C GLY A 202 -3.10 -12.20 4.43
N GLY A 203 -3.89 -11.32 3.84
CA GLY A 203 -4.95 -11.67 2.88
C GLY A 203 -4.39 -11.87 1.46
N ILE A 204 -5.01 -12.73 0.65
CA ILE A 204 -4.65 -12.94 -0.76
C ILE A 204 -5.81 -12.82 -1.74
N THR A 205 -7.05 -12.81 -1.26
CA THR A 205 -8.25 -12.43 -2.04
C THR A 205 -9.07 -11.42 -1.25
N TYR A 206 -9.62 -10.45 -1.98
CA TYR A 206 -10.25 -9.23 -1.45
C TYR A 206 -11.52 -8.90 -2.25
N THR A 207 -12.55 -9.74 -2.14
CA THR A 207 -13.81 -9.71 -2.89
C THR A 207 -14.93 -9.02 -2.13
N GLU A 208 -15.05 -9.27 -0.82
CA GLU A 208 -16.16 -8.79 0.01
C GLU A 208 -15.78 -8.43 1.45
N ILE A 209 -14.54 -8.63 1.91
CA ILE A 209 -14.15 -8.26 3.28
C ILE A 209 -12.68 -7.82 3.41
N GLU A 210 -12.41 -6.79 4.21
CA GLU A 210 -11.05 -6.33 4.49
C GLU A 210 -10.21 -7.37 5.24
N LYS A 211 -8.88 -7.24 5.20
CA LYS A 211 -7.94 -8.19 5.80
C LYS A 211 -6.94 -7.50 6.73
N PHE A 212 -6.63 -8.13 7.85
CA PHE A 212 -5.82 -7.57 8.92
C PHE A 212 -4.88 -8.61 9.54
N VAL A 213 -3.72 -8.15 9.97
CA VAL A 213 -2.76 -8.91 10.79
C VAL A 213 -2.43 -8.12 12.06
N HIS A 214 -2.50 -8.79 13.20
CA HIS A 214 -2.26 -8.18 14.51
C HIS A 214 -1.36 -9.06 15.38
N ILE A 215 -0.17 -8.56 15.69
CA ILE A 215 0.88 -9.17 16.51
C ILE A 215 0.97 -8.42 17.85
N VAL A 216 0.92 -9.15 18.97
CA VAL A 216 1.05 -8.59 20.33
C VAL A 216 1.78 -9.55 21.28
N PRO A 217 2.46 -9.06 22.34
CA PRO A 217 2.97 -9.91 23.42
C PRO A 217 1.86 -10.62 24.21
N VAL A 218 2.13 -11.82 24.74
CA VAL A 218 1.26 -12.52 25.70
C VAL A 218 1.07 -11.68 26.95
N GLY A 219 -0.16 -11.65 27.46
CA GLY A 219 -0.53 -10.82 28.59
C GLY A 219 -0.94 -9.40 28.19
N ALA A 220 -0.53 -8.88 27.02
CA ALA A 220 -1.32 -7.85 26.38
C ALA A 220 -2.69 -8.47 26.03
N SER A 221 -3.78 -7.83 26.46
CA SER A 221 -5.14 -8.32 26.25
C SER A 221 -5.50 -8.39 24.74
N ARG A 222 -6.69 -8.85 24.35
CA ARG A 222 -7.18 -8.68 22.97
C ARG A 222 -7.75 -7.25 22.84
N ARG A 223 -7.32 -6.45 21.84
CA ARG A 223 -8.18 -5.35 21.35
C ARG A 223 -9.10 -6.10 20.41
N ALA A 224 -10.40 -6.18 20.69
CA ALA A 224 -11.32 -6.31 19.56
C ALA A 224 -11.11 -5.03 18.74
N PRO A 225 -11.00 -5.09 17.41
CA PRO A 225 -11.05 -3.89 16.61
C PRO A 225 -12.47 -3.34 16.78
N VAL A 226 -12.61 -2.30 17.58
CA VAL A 226 -13.89 -1.60 17.70
C VAL A 226 -14.17 -0.96 16.35
N ASP A 227 -15.38 -1.14 15.85
CA ASP A 227 -15.85 -0.48 14.64
C ASP A 227 -15.62 1.03 14.77
N VAL A 228 -14.75 1.58 13.92
CA VAL A 228 -14.64 3.01 13.68
C VAL A 228 -14.92 3.21 12.19
N PRO A 229 -16.04 3.85 11.81
CA PRO A 229 -16.40 4.09 10.42
C PRO A 229 -15.29 4.90 9.73
N VAL A 230 -14.90 4.48 8.53
CA VAL A 230 -13.93 5.22 7.71
C VAL A 230 -14.55 6.57 7.33
N GLY A 231 -14.02 7.63 7.95
CA GLY A 231 -14.64 8.97 8.00
C GLY A 231 -14.45 9.61 9.39
N ALA A 232 -14.59 8.83 10.45
CA ALA A 232 -14.04 9.19 11.74
C ALA A 232 -12.52 8.99 11.72
N HIS A 233 -11.75 10.06 11.98
CA HIS A 233 -10.29 9.95 12.14
C HIS A 233 -9.93 8.89 13.18
N ARG A 234 -8.80 8.18 13.00
CA ARG A 234 -8.27 7.16 13.93
C ARG A 234 -7.91 7.77 15.31
N VAL A 235 -8.91 8.05 16.14
CA VAL A 235 -8.78 7.86 17.58
C VAL A 235 -8.98 6.37 17.78
N ARG A 236 -7.87 5.63 17.89
CA ARG A 236 -7.95 4.22 18.26
C ARG A 236 -8.67 4.15 19.61
N PRO A 237 -9.56 3.19 19.84
CA PRO A 237 -9.89 2.81 21.20
C PRO A 237 -8.62 2.27 21.83
N GLY A 238 -8.01 3.07 22.70
CA GLY A 238 -7.08 2.65 23.74
C GLY A 238 -7.57 1.41 24.52
N LYS A 239 -6.70 0.85 25.36
CA LYS A 239 -6.94 -0.47 25.94
C LYS A 239 -6.16 -0.66 27.22
N ALA A 240 -6.79 -1.32 28.19
CA ALA A 240 -6.22 -1.67 29.48
C ALA A 240 -4.84 -2.34 29.39
N VAL A 241 -3.89 -1.76 30.13
CA VAL A 241 -2.67 -2.42 30.63
C VAL A 241 -3.01 -3.05 32.00
N ASN A 242 -2.61 -4.30 32.24
CA ASN A 242 -2.75 -5.04 33.52
C ASN A 242 -2.09 -4.25 34.68
N VAL A 243 -2.38 -4.43 35.98
CA VAL A 243 -3.11 -5.45 36.78
C VAL A 243 -4.05 -4.65 37.75
N GLU A 244 -5.07 -5.16 38.45
CA GLU A 244 -5.47 -6.54 38.80
C GLU A 244 -6.97 -6.83 38.56
N SER A 245 -7.35 -8.12 38.71
CA SER A 245 -8.71 -8.65 38.92
C SER A 245 -9.90 -7.81 38.41
N VAL A 246 -10.18 -7.89 37.10
CA VAL A 246 -11.52 -7.73 36.53
C VAL A 246 -11.66 -8.75 35.40
N GLU A 247 -12.81 -9.44 35.30
CA GLU A 247 -13.07 -10.36 34.18
C GLU A 247 -13.32 -9.59 32.87
N PRO A 248 -12.91 -10.12 31.71
CA PRO A 248 -13.06 -9.41 30.43
C PRO A 248 -14.52 -9.43 29.93
N VAL A 249 -15.10 -8.23 29.79
CA VAL A 249 -16.40 -8.01 29.13
C VAL A 249 -16.17 -7.29 27.79
N GLU A 250 -17.08 -7.49 26.83
CA GLU A 250 -16.98 -6.98 25.45
C GLU A 250 -16.84 -5.43 25.40
N PRO A 251 -15.97 -4.88 24.53
CA PRO A 251 -15.88 -3.43 24.34
C PRO A 251 -17.08 -2.90 23.55
N VAL A 252 -17.52 -1.68 23.90
CA VAL A 252 -18.71 -1.02 23.33
C VAL A 252 -18.32 0.30 22.64
N GLU A 253 -18.58 0.35 21.33
CA GLU A 253 -18.79 1.52 20.45
C GLU A 253 -17.73 2.63 20.26
N MET A 254 -18.08 3.52 19.32
CA MET A 254 -17.22 4.24 18.38
C MET A 254 -16.80 5.62 18.90
N VAL A 255 -15.58 6.06 18.60
CA VAL A 255 -15.09 7.41 18.92
C VAL A 255 -15.04 8.26 17.64
N GLY A 256 -15.86 9.31 17.60
CA GLY A 256 -15.86 10.32 16.54
C GLY A 256 -15.15 11.60 16.98
N VAL A 257 -14.26 12.13 16.16
CA VAL A 257 -13.64 13.44 16.38
C VAL A 257 -14.63 14.54 16.03
N ARG A 258 -14.86 15.48 16.96
CA ARG A 258 -15.72 16.67 16.77
C ARG A 258 -14.91 17.94 16.56
N SER A 259 -13.71 18.02 17.13
CA SER A 259 -12.67 19.00 16.77
C SER A 259 -11.29 18.40 17.00
N GLY A 260 -10.36 18.63 16.08
CA GLY A 260 -8.99 18.13 16.15
C GLY A 260 -8.45 17.67 14.80
N ASN A 261 -7.26 18.16 14.44
CA ASN A 261 -6.54 17.82 13.22
C ASN A 261 -5.52 16.70 13.51
N PRO A 262 -5.38 15.68 12.64
CA PRO A 262 -4.36 14.67 12.82
C PRO A 262 -2.94 15.21 12.59
N TYR A 263 -1.98 14.79 13.41
CA TYR A 263 -0.56 15.03 13.20
C TYR A 263 0.25 13.82 13.68
N ARG A 264 1.53 13.75 13.30
CA ARG A 264 2.38 12.62 13.65
C ARG A 264 3.77 13.05 14.12
N TRP A 265 4.13 12.59 15.31
CA TRP A 265 5.43 12.71 15.94
C TRP A 265 6.31 11.47 15.71
N GLU A 266 7.60 11.62 15.98
CA GLU A 266 8.54 10.50 16.12
C GLU A 266 8.97 10.38 17.59
N THR A 267 8.04 10.03 18.48
CA THR A 267 8.32 9.93 19.93
C THR A 267 9.31 8.81 20.25
N GLY A 268 9.33 7.76 19.42
CA GLY A 268 10.06 6.53 19.69
C GLY A 268 9.30 5.54 20.56
N TYR A 269 8.13 5.88 21.13
CA TYR A 269 7.39 5.04 22.08
C TYR A 269 6.39 4.08 21.41
N GLY A 270 5.68 4.46 20.33
CA GLY A 270 4.80 3.51 19.59
C GLY A 270 3.82 4.20 18.65
N LYS A 271 3.12 3.46 17.77
CA LYS A 271 2.06 4.06 16.91
C LYS A 271 1.02 4.82 17.77
N LYS A 272 0.76 4.29 18.98
CA LYS A 272 -0.05 4.87 20.07
C LYS A 272 0.39 6.26 20.58
N TYR A 273 1.66 6.63 20.47
CA TYR A 273 2.22 7.90 20.97
C TYR A 273 2.77 8.78 19.85
N ASP A 274 3.10 8.16 18.70
CA ASP A 274 3.53 8.82 17.48
C ASP A 274 2.35 9.49 16.76
N GLU A 275 1.14 8.93 16.80
CA GLU A 275 -0.06 9.53 16.19
C GLU A 275 -0.78 10.43 17.21
N ILE A 276 -1.19 11.63 16.81
CA ILE A 276 -1.96 12.55 17.65
C ILE A 276 -3.11 13.23 16.91
N LEU A 277 -4.08 13.71 17.68
CA LEU A 277 -4.92 14.85 17.30
C LEU A 277 -4.40 16.12 17.97
N TYR A 278 -4.53 17.25 17.29
CA TYR A 278 -4.31 18.57 17.87
C TYR A 278 -5.41 19.58 17.53
N ASP A 279 -5.68 20.49 18.45
CA ASP A 279 -6.59 21.61 18.23
C ASP A 279 -6.08 22.85 18.96
N LYS A 280 -6.22 24.04 18.36
CA LYS A 280 -5.73 25.28 18.95
C LYS A 280 -6.39 25.57 20.31
N GLU A 281 -7.67 25.22 20.47
CA GLU A 281 -8.49 25.53 21.64
C GLU A 281 -8.83 24.27 22.44
N ALA A 282 -9.40 23.24 21.81
CA ALA A 282 -9.68 21.96 22.47
C ALA A 282 -9.87 20.81 21.47
N VAL A 283 -9.24 19.66 21.72
CA VAL A 283 -9.61 18.42 21.01
C VAL A 283 -10.89 17.90 21.64
N VAL A 284 -11.95 17.76 20.84
CA VAL A 284 -13.27 17.35 21.30
C VAL A 284 -13.63 16.02 20.66
N LEU A 285 -13.97 15.04 21.50
CA LEU A 285 -14.28 13.66 21.11
C LEU A 285 -15.71 13.32 21.51
N GLY A 286 -16.49 12.73 20.61
CA GLY A 286 -17.78 12.13 20.91
C GLY A 286 -17.68 10.60 20.91
N ILE A 287 -18.14 9.95 21.99
CA ILE A 287 -18.21 8.49 22.13
C ILE A 287 -19.68 8.05 22.10
N SER A 288 -20.08 7.25 21.10
CA SER A 288 -21.48 6.82 20.92
C SER A 288 -21.82 5.52 21.66
N GLY A 289 -23.12 5.24 21.80
CA GLY A 289 -23.69 3.93 22.13
C GLY A 289 -23.23 3.25 23.42
N LEU A 290 -22.67 4.04 24.34
CA LEU A 290 -22.49 3.64 25.72
C LEU A 290 -23.87 3.30 26.32
N LYS A 291 -24.02 2.08 26.84
CA LYS A 291 -25.23 1.63 27.52
C LYS A 291 -25.48 2.50 28.76
N MET A 292 -26.64 3.13 28.81
CA MET A 292 -27.12 3.94 29.93
C MET A 292 -27.17 3.10 31.22
N GLY A 293 -26.72 3.67 32.34
CA GLY A 293 -26.70 2.99 33.65
C GLY A 293 -25.57 1.97 33.85
N LYS A 294 -24.56 1.97 32.97
CA LYS A 294 -23.28 1.28 33.22
C LYS A 294 -22.18 2.28 33.59
N ASP A 295 -21.20 1.78 34.34
CA ASP A 295 -19.99 2.52 34.68
C ASP A 295 -18.94 2.40 33.57
N TYR A 296 -18.09 3.41 33.41
CA TYR A 296 -17.09 3.45 32.36
C TYR A 296 -15.77 4.08 32.82
N VAL A 297 -14.66 3.58 32.27
CA VAL A 297 -13.32 4.14 32.42
C VAL A 297 -12.89 4.82 31.12
N LEU A 298 -12.60 6.12 31.18
CA LEU A 298 -11.89 6.85 30.13
C LEU A 298 -10.38 6.64 30.31
N ASN A 299 -9.69 6.07 29.32
CA ASN A 299 -8.22 6.04 29.29
C ASN A 299 -7.72 7.05 28.24
N LEU A 300 -6.69 7.80 28.57
CA LEU A 300 -6.05 8.80 27.72
C LEU A 300 -4.53 8.59 27.71
N ALA A 301 -3.89 8.80 26.56
CA ALA A 301 -2.43 8.89 26.44
C ALA A 301 -2.02 10.24 25.83
N TRP A 302 -0.92 10.81 26.31
CA TRP A 302 -0.40 12.09 25.80
C TRP A 302 1.13 12.24 25.89
N SER A 303 1.68 13.18 25.13
CA SER A 303 3.07 13.66 25.17
C SER A 303 3.13 15.07 24.55
N ASP A 304 4.31 15.70 24.53
CA ASP A 304 4.56 17.04 23.99
C ASP A 304 5.85 17.03 23.14
N ASP A 305 5.83 17.63 21.93
CA ASP A 305 7.03 17.86 21.10
C ASP A 305 7.66 19.25 21.30
N ALA A 306 6.94 20.17 21.96
CA ALA A 306 7.27 21.59 22.05
C ALA A 306 7.60 22.06 23.48
N ASP A 307 7.62 21.16 24.47
CA ASP A 307 7.90 21.40 25.90
C ASP A 307 7.13 22.55 26.56
N THR A 308 5.96 22.90 26.02
CA THR A 308 5.22 24.13 26.34
C THR A 308 3.74 23.90 26.63
N ARG A 309 3.22 22.69 26.40
CA ARG A 309 1.77 22.41 26.49
C ARG A 309 1.31 22.17 27.92
N LYS A 310 0.17 22.78 28.25
CA LYS A 310 -0.61 22.54 29.47
C LYS A 310 -2.06 22.27 29.09
N GLN A 311 -2.65 21.23 29.66
CA GLN A 311 -4.01 20.82 29.32
C GLN A 311 -4.82 20.38 30.52
N SER A 312 -6.13 20.59 30.42
CA SER A 312 -7.15 19.99 31.27
C SER A 312 -7.96 18.95 30.49
N VAL A 313 -8.68 18.08 31.19
CA VAL A 313 -9.61 17.11 30.60
C VAL A 313 -10.97 17.28 31.30
N ALA A 314 -12.05 17.33 30.53
CA ALA A 314 -13.41 17.45 31.02
C ALA A 314 -14.39 16.59 30.20
N TRP A 315 -15.58 16.33 30.74
CA TRP A 315 -16.73 15.82 29.98
C TRP A 315 -17.87 16.83 29.95
N GLU A 316 -18.72 16.77 28.93
CA GLU A 316 -19.86 17.69 28.74
C GLU A 316 -21.18 17.03 29.19
N GLY A 317 -21.90 17.69 30.09
CA GLY A 317 -23.24 17.31 30.51
C GLY A 317 -24.32 17.61 29.46
N ILE A 318 -25.51 17.04 29.65
CA ILE A 318 -26.69 17.27 28.79
C ILE A 318 -27.16 18.74 28.77
N ASP A 319 -26.82 19.50 29.81
CA ASP A 319 -27.01 20.94 29.94
C ASP A 319 -25.91 21.78 29.27
N GLY A 320 -24.91 21.13 28.66
CA GLY A 320 -23.74 21.77 28.05
C GLY A 320 -22.65 22.17 29.06
N VAL A 321 -22.79 21.82 30.35
CA VAL A 321 -21.80 22.17 31.39
C VAL A 321 -20.59 21.24 31.29
N LEU A 322 -19.39 21.82 31.35
CA LEU A 322 -18.15 21.05 31.40
C LEU A 322 -17.79 20.67 32.83
N HIS A 323 -17.60 19.38 33.06
CA HIS A 323 -17.20 18.79 34.33
C HIS A 323 -15.76 18.28 34.27
N THR A 324 -14.86 18.87 35.06
CA THR A 324 -13.42 18.54 35.04
C THR A 324 -13.15 17.11 35.52
N LEU A 325 -12.36 16.37 34.73
CA LEU A 325 -11.75 15.08 35.07
C LEU A 325 -10.26 15.24 35.43
N LEU A 326 -9.59 16.24 34.88
CA LEU A 326 -8.19 16.56 35.15
C LEU A 326 -7.95 18.07 35.09
N GLU A 327 -7.43 18.62 36.18
CA GLU A 327 -7.02 20.03 36.26
C GLU A 327 -5.83 20.35 35.34
N PRO A 328 -5.67 21.63 34.91
CA PRO A 328 -4.61 22.05 34.00
C PRO A 328 -3.20 21.63 34.44
N ARG A 329 -2.51 20.81 33.64
CA ARG A 329 -1.14 20.35 33.92
C ARG A 329 -0.23 20.30 32.69
N LYS A 330 1.09 20.40 32.92
CA LYS A 330 2.11 20.19 31.87
C LYS A 330 2.03 18.75 31.34
N LEU A 331 2.18 18.59 30.04
CA LEU A 331 2.37 17.29 29.37
C LEU A 331 3.84 16.87 29.42
N PRO A 332 4.14 15.56 29.36
CA PRO A 332 5.51 15.06 29.31
C PRO A 332 6.12 15.26 27.91
N SER A 333 7.22 16.00 27.85
CA SER A 333 7.92 16.36 26.62
C SER A 333 8.95 15.33 26.17
N HIS A 334 8.69 14.65 25.07
CA HIS A 334 9.69 13.74 24.47
C HIS A 334 10.87 14.51 23.87
N GLY A 335 10.68 15.79 23.51
CA GLY A 335 11.77 16.71 23.15
C GLY A 335 12.73 17.00 24.32
N ALA A 336 12.24 16.92 25.57
CA ALA A 336 13.03 17.01 26.79
C ALA A 336 13.50 15.64 27.32
N GLY A 337 13.18 14.54 26.63
CA GLY A 337 13.45 13.17 27.07
C GLY A 337 12.51 12.63 28.15
N GLU A 338 11.40 13.32 28.44
CA GLU A 338 10.34 12.84 29.33
C GLU A 338 9.50 11.77 28.61
N ALA A 339 9.13 10.70 29.30
CA ALA A 339 8.33 9.62 28.73
C ALA A 339 6.84 10.01 28.62
N PRO A 340 6.13 9.65 27.53
CA PRO A 340 4.68 9.78 27.44
C PRO A 340 3.96 9.21 28.65
N GLU A 341 2.77 9.73 28.95
CA GLU A 341 1.95 9.27 30.09
C GLU A 341 0.67 8.62 29.60
N GLU A 342 0.21 7.62 30.36
CA GLU A 342 -1.19 7.15 30.36
C GLU A 342 -1.92 7.64 31.60
N ILE A 343 -3.18 8.03 31.46
CA ILE A 343 -4.09 8.44 32.55
C ILE A 343 -5.41 7.68 32.39
N ARG A 344 -6.06 7.34 33.49
CA ARG A 344 -7.38 6.70 33.52
C ARG A 344 -8.32 7.47 34.43
N PHE A 345 -9.59 7.61 34.05
CA PHE A 345 -10.61 8.30 34.83
C PHE A 345 -11.85 7.41 34.95
N ASN A 346 -12.34 7.22 36.17
CA ASN A 346 -13.72 6.79 36.38
C ASN A 346 -14.64 7.90 35.88
N LEU A 347 -15.53 7.59 34.94
CA LEU A 347 -16.55 8.54 34.49
C LEU A 347 -17.69 8.57 35.52
N PRO A 348 -18.15 9.75 35.98
CA PRO A 348 -19.20 9.83 36.99
C PRO A 348 -20.50 9.12 36.59
N ALA A 349 -21.23 8.59 37.57
CA ALA A 349 -22.56 8.05 37.36
C ALA A 349 -23.48 9.15 36.79
N GLY A 350 -23.91 9.00 35.54
CA GLY A 350 -24.63 10.03 34.79
C GLY A 350 -23.78 10.87 33.83
N ALA A 351 -22.52 10.52 33.57
CA ALA A 351 -21.76 11.12 32.45
C ALA A 351 -22.41 10.76 31.09
N VAL A 352 -22.90 9.53 30.96
CA VAL A 352 -23.68 9.07 29.80
C VAL A 352 -25.14 9.50 29.97
N THR A 353 -25.49 10.66 29.38
CA THR A 353 -26.82 11.29 29.49
C THR A 353 -27.64 11.27 28.19
N GLY A 354 -27.15 10.62 27.14
CA GLY A 354 -27.83 10.44 25.85
C GLY A 354 -26.99 9.56 24.92
N ASP A 355 -27.24 9.66 23.62
CA ASP A 355 -26.65 8.79 22.60
C ASP A 355 -25.13 9.01 22.36
N THR A 356 -24.54 10.05 22.95
CA THR A 356 -23.11 10.37 22.82
C THR A 356 -22.57 11.09 24.06
N LEU A 357 -21.51 10.56 24.65
CA LEU A 357 -20.68 11.24 25.66
C LEU A 357 -19.64 12.12 24.96
N LYS A 358 -19.47 13.38 25.36
CA LYS A 358 -18.39 14.23 24.84
C LYS A 358 -17.26 14.41 25.85
N ILE A 359 -16.02 14.25 25.39
CA ILE A 359 -14.79 14.51 26.15
C ILE A 359 -14.05 15.69 25.50
N HIS A 360 -13.60 16.63 26.33
CA HIS A 360 -12.87 17.82 25.94
C HIS A 360 -11.45 17.76 26.51
N ILE A 361 -10.44 17.77 25.65
CA ILE A 361 -9.02 17.92 26.02
C ILE A 361 -8.63 19.35 25.64
N ARG A 362 -8.53 20.25 26.62
CA ARG A 362 -8.47 21.71 26.40
C ARG A 362 -7.04 22.24 26.47
N ASN A 363 -6.74 23.25 25.65
CA ASN A 363 -5.48 23.99 25.70
C ASN A 363 -5.55 25.04 26.83
N GLU A 364 -4.76 24.83 27.87
CA GLU A 364 -4.66 25.73 29.03
C GLU A 364 -3.30 26.49 29.03
N GLY A 365 -2.52 26.35 27.95
CA GLY A 365 -1.25 27.02 27.74
C GLY A 365 -0.35 26.27 26.74
N GLY A 366 0.37 27.02 25.90
CA GLY A 366 1.17 26.47 24.81
C GLY A 366 0.49 26.64 23.44
N ILE A 367 0.99 25.94 22.44
CA ILE A 367 0.63 26.18 21.03
C ILE A 367 -0.71 25.57 20.59
N ASN A 368 -1.11 24.44 21.16
CA ASN A 368 -2.38 23.74 20.92
C ASN A 368 -2.58 22.64 21.98
N ALA A 369 -3.81 22.18 22.14
CA ALA A 369 -4.13 20.92 22.83
C ALA A 369 -3.74 19.73 21.94
N VAL A 370 -3.30 18.63 22.54
CA VAL A 370 -2.91 17.38 21.87
C VAL A 370 -3.37 16.15 22.65
N VAL A 371 -3.65 15.05 21.95
CA VAL A 371 -3.90 13.73 22.55
C VAL A 371 -3.44 12.61 21.63
N CYS A 372 -2.86 11.53 22.17
CA CYS A 372 -2.26 10.44 21.41
C CYS A 372 -3.16 9.19 21.25
N ASP A 373 -3.84 8.77 22.32
CA ASP A 373 -4.74 7.59 22.33
C ASP A 373 -5.89 7.90 23.30
N VAL A 374 -7.14 7.52 22.96
CA VAL A 374 -8.28 7.66 23.88
C VAL A 374 -9.18 6.44 23.78
N SER A 375 -9.68 5.94 24.91
CA SER A 375 -10.67 4.86 24.95
C SER A 375 -11.67 5.04 26.06
N VAL A 376 -12.83 4.44 25.87
CA VAL A 376 -13.75 4.13 26.94
C VAL A 376 -13.84 2.60 27.09
N THR A 377 -13.99 2.10 28.30
CA THR A 377 -14.20 0.67 28.60
C THR A 377 -15.25 0.54 29.69
N GLU A 378 -16.20 -0.40 29.55
CA GLU A 378 -17.20 -0.67 30.60
C GLU A 378 -16.50 -1.19 31.89
N GLY A 379 -16.86 -0.63 33.05
CA GLY A 379 -16.28 -0.95 34.35
C GLY A 379 -15.74 0.27 35.11
N ASN A 380 -14.94 0.02 36.14
CA ASN A 380 -14.28 1.05 36.97
C ASN A 380 -12.82 0.68 37.25
N VAL A 381 -11.97 1.69 37.51
CA VAL A 381 -10.68 1.52 38.21
C VAL A 381 -10.84 1.81 39.71
N LYS A 382 -9.89 1.34 40.53
CA LYS A 382 -9.80 1.75 41.95
C LYS A 382 -9.72 3.28 42.02
N GLU A 383 -10.50 3.92 42.89
CA GLU A 383 -10.60 5.38 42.95
C GLU A 383 -9.24 6.07 43.17
N SER A 384 -8.35 5.45 43.93
CA SER A 384 -6.96 5.90 44.14
C SER A 384 -6.05 5.82 42.90
N LEU A 385 -6.55 5.32 41.76
CA LEU A 385 -5.88 5.27 40.46
C LEU A 385 -6.58 6.14 39.41
N SER A 386 -7.78 6.67 39.70
CA SER A 386 -8.49 7.62 38.85
C SER A 386 -7.75 8.98 38.84
N GLY A 387 -7.55 9.57 37.67
CA GLY A 387 -6.78 10.80 37.46
C GLY A 387 -5.26 10.66 37.62
N VAL A 388 -4.75 9.48 38.00
CA VAL A 388 -3.30 9.27 38.24
C VAL A 388 -2.59 8.96 36.92
N ALA A 389 -1.69 9.86 36.52
CA ALA A 389 -0.83 9.63 35.37
C ALA A 389 0.32 8.66 35.67
N LYS A 390 0.67 7.84 34.69
CA LYS A 390 1.78 6.88 34.75
C LYS A 390 2.69 7.07 33.54
N PRO A 391 4.00 7.32 33.73
CA PRO A 391 4.97 7.28 32.65
C PRO A 391 4.98 5.92 31.97
N VAL A 392 5.16 5.92 30.65
CA VAL A 392 5.26 4.73 29.81
C VAL A 392 6.73 4.36 29.67
N ASP A 393 7.14 3.21 30.19
CA ASP A 393 8.53 2.76 30.03
C ASP A 393 8.89 2.56 28.56
N ALA A 394 9.99 3.19 28.13
CA ALA A 394 10.58 3.06 26.79
C ALA A 394 11.18 1.66 26.54
N ALA A 395 11.08 0.74 27.49
CA ALA A 395 11.62 -0.60 27.40
C ALA A 395 11.00 -1.31 26.20
N VAL A 396 11.82 -1.56 25.18
CA VAL A 396 11.47 -2.50 24.11
C VAL A 396 11.24 -3.84 24.79
N SER A 397 9.97 -4.21 24.94
CA SER A 397 9.59 -5.52 25.44
C SER A 397 10.34 -6.56 24.62
N GLU A 398 10.94 -7.54 25.29
CA GLU A 398 11.71 -8.54 24.55
C GLU A 398 10.75 -9.25 23.57
N PRO A 399 11.15 -9.49 22.31
CA PRO A 399 10.28 -10.12 21.32
C PRO A 399 10.20 -11.61 21.61
N GLU A 400 9.53 -11.97 22.69
CA GLU A 400 9.20 -13.31 23.15
C GLU A 400 7.71 -13.40 23.41
N ASN A 401 7.16 -14.62 23.42
CA ASN A 401 5.74 -14.84 23.69
C ASN A 401 4.81 -13.96 22.83
N LEU A 402 5.03 -13.85 21.53
CA LEU A 402 4.15 -13.06 20.65
C LEU A 402 2.94 -13.92 20.22
N ARG A 403 1.74 -13.34 20.15
CA ARG A 403 0.54 -13.94 19.55
C ARG A 403 0.14 -13.18 18.29
N MET A 404 -0.25 -13.93 17.26
CA MET A 404 -0.75 -13.42 15.98
C MET A 404 -2.25 -13.64 15.86
N ASN A 405 -2.95 -12.64 15.32
CA ASN A 405 -4.31 -12.78 14.81
C ASN A 405 -4.28 -12.50 13.29
N LEU A 406 -4.89 -13.39 12.51
CA LEU A 406 -5.27 -13.14 11.12
C LEU A 406 -6.79 -13.06 11.09
N TYR A 407 -7.33 -11.92 10.66
CA TYR A 407 -8.76 -11.68 10.66
C TYR A 407 -9.20 -10.76 9.54
N ALA A 408 -10.50 -10.85 9.24
CA ALA A 408 -11.21 -10.08 8.27
C ALA A 408 -12.34 -9.34 8.97
N GLN A 409 -12.65 -8.12 8.56
CA GLN A 409 -13.72 -7.30 9.15
C GLN A 409 -14.45 -6.47 8.09
N ASP A 410 -15.76 -6.30 8.24
CA ASP A 410 -16.55 -5.30 7.52
C ASP A 410 -17.48 -4.55 8.50
N PRO A 411 -17.62 -3.21 8.41
CA PRO A 411 -18.45 -2.43 9.34
C PRO A 411 -19.93 -2.81 9.35
N VAL A 412 -20.49 -3.14 8.19
CA VAL A 412 -21.89 -3.57 8.05
C VAL A 412 -21.96 -5.09 8.25
N GLY A 413 -21.02 -5.83 7.67
CA GLY A 413 -20.96 -7.29 7.72
C GLY A 413 -21.78 -7.97 6.63
N LYS A 414 -21.70 -9.30 6.57
CA LYS A 414 -22.46 -10.13 5.65
C LYS A 414 -23.75 -10.62 6.28
N ARG A 415 -24.87 -10.44 5.57
CA ARG A 415 -26.14 -11.08 5.92
C ARG A 415 -26.13 -12.57 5.57
N VAL A 416 -26.47 -13.44 6.52
CA VAL A 416 -26.60 -14.89 6.34
C VAL A 416 -27.96 -15.36 6.88
N ASP A 417 -28.89 -15.68 5.97
CA ASP A 417 -30.24 -16.12 6.33
C ASP A 417 -30.27 -17.53 6.96
N PRO A 418 -31.33 -17.89 7.70
CA PRO A 418 -31.53 -19.22 8.28
C PRO A 418 -31.34 -20.37 7.28
N GLY A 419 -30.58 -21.39 7.68
CA GLY A 419 -30.27 -22.55 6.85
C GLY A 419 -29.28 -22.29 5.70
N LYS A 420 -28.72 -21.07 5.59
CA LYS A 420 -27.67 -20.76 4.62
C LYS A 420 -26.28 -20.92 5.23
N SER A 421 -25.29 -21.07 4.35
CA SER A 421 -23.87 -21.02 4.69
C SER A 421 -23.19 -19.92 3.89
N TRP A 422 -22.22 -19.26 4.50
CA TRP A 422 -21.35 -18.31 3.85
C TRP A 422 -19.90 -18.73 4.08
N PHE A 423 -19.20 -19.03 2.98
CA PHE A 423 -17.75 -19.11 2.92
C PHE A 423 -17.35 -18.06 1.89
N PRO A 424 -16.76 -16.93 2.30
CA PRO A 424 -16.27 -15.94 1.35
C PRO A 424 -15.19 -16.55 0.44
N GLU A 425 -15.03 -15.99 -0.75
CA GLU A 425 -13.88 -16.28 -1.62
C GLU A 425 -12.57 -15.70 -1.05
N ASP A 426 -12.68 -14.93 0.03
CA ASP A 426 -11.61 -14.16 0.67
C ASP A 426 -10.76 -14.98 1.65
N ALA A 427 -9.58 -15.35 1.19
CA ALA A 427 -8.62 -16.19 1.87
C ALA A 427 -7.40 -15.42 2.39
N PHE A 428 -6.68 -16.08 3.28
CA PHE A 428 -5.44 -15.66 3.89
C PHE A 428 -4.29 -16.56 3.44
N TYR A 429 -3.08 -16.05 3.59
CA TYR A 429 -1.82 -16.70 3.30
C TYR A 429 -0.98 -16.78 4.56
N VAL A 430 -0.27 -17.90 4.75
CA VAL A 430 0.82 -18.02 5.74
C VAL A 430 1.96 -18.81 5.12
N SER A 431 3.11 -18.17 4.92
CA SER A 431 4.36 -18.79 4.48
C SER A 431 5.38 -18.89 5.61
N VAL A 432 6.00 -20.06 5.72
CA VAL A 432 7.01 -20.39 6.73
C VAL A 432 8.11 -21.27 6.11
N GLY A 433 9.37 -20.83 6.23
CA GLY A 433 10.52 -21.62 5.76
C GLY A 433 11.54 -20.85 4.94
N HIS A 434 11.21 -19.62 4.51
CA HIS A 434 12.18 -18.70 3.90
C HIS A 434 13.28 -18.25 4.87
N ASN A 435 14.46 -18.04 4.32
CA ASN A 435 15.60 -17.39 4.96
C ASN A 435 15.88 -15.98 4.40
N ASN A 436 15.50 -15.67 3.15
CA ASN A 436 15.57 -14.31 2.58
C ASN A 436 14.22 -13.58 2.74
N PRO A 437 14.16 -12.42 3.43
CA PRO A 437 12.92 -11.66 3.60
C PRO A 437 12.39 -11.02 2.30
N PHE A 438 13.25 -10.72 1.32
CA PHE A 438 12.79 -10.16 0.05
C PHE A 438 12.08 -11.21 -0.82
N GLU A 439 12.65 -12.41 -0.90
CA GLU A 439 12.09 -13.53 -1.68
C GLU A 439 10.74 -13.98 -1.13
N ALA A 440 10.60 -14.03 0.20
CA ALA A 440 9.34 -14.36 0.86
C ALA A 440 8.20 -13.37 0.54
N LEU A 441 8.52 -12.07 0.45
CA LEU A 441 7.54 -11.03 0.10
C LEU A 441 7.27 -10.95 -1.40
N GLU A 442 8.27 -11.20 -2.24
CA GLU A 442 8.09 -11.30 -3.69
C GLU A 442 7.21 -12.49 -4.07
N GLN A 443 7.40 -13.64 -3.42
CA GLN A 443 6.51 -14.80 -3.52
C GLN A 443 5.09 -14.45 -3.07
N TYR A 444 4.91 -13.77 -1.94
CA TYR A 444 3.60 -13.31 -1.51
C TYR A 444 2.95 -12.38 -2.57
N GLY A 445 3.75 -11.50 -3.20
CA GLY A 445 3.28 -10.65 -4.30
C GLY A 445 2.88 -11.44 -5.55
N ASP A 446 3.59 -12.51 -5.91
CA ASP A 446 3.21 -13.41 -7.00
C ASP A 446 1.92 -14.15 -6.68
N VAL A 447 1.83 -14.74 -5.49
CA VAL A 447 0.61 -15.44 -5.02
C VAL A 447 -0.59 -14.48 -4.96
N LEU A 448 -0.41 -13.24 -4.49
CA LEU A 448 -1.46 -12.22 -4.48
C LEU A 448 -1.91 -11.81 -5.90
N LYS A 449 -0.97 -11.73 -6.86
CA LYS A 449 -1.27 -11.47 -8.28
C LYS A 449 -2.12 -12.60 -8.87
N ASP A 450 -1.67 -13.84 -8.67
CA ASP A 450 -2.33 -15.02 -9.21
C ASP A 450 -3.71 -15.23 -8.57
N PHE A 451 -3.84 -15.10 -7.25
CA PHE A 451 -5.11 -15.36 -6.52
C PHE A 451 -6.22 -14.38 -6.89
N GLN A 452 -5.88 -13.16 -7.31
CA GLN A 452 -6.85 -12.16 -7.76
C GLN A 452 -6.88 -12.01 -9.29
N ASN A 453 -6.20 -12.87 -10.04
CA ASN A 453 -6.07 -12.84 -11.49
C ASN A 453 -5.69 -11.45 -12.02
N ILE A 454 -4.73 -10.78 -11.37
CA ILE A 454 -4.43 -9.37 -11.63
C ILE A 454 -3.65 -9.24 -12.94
N ASP A 455 -4.31 -8.75 -13.97
CA ASP A 455 -3.66 -8.09 -15.10
C ASP A 455 -3.54 -6.59 -14.80
N LEU A 456 -2.40 -5.96 -15.12
CA LEU A 456 -2.06 -4.63 -14.62
C LEU A 456 -1.65 -3.68 -15.75
N GLU A 457 -2.42 -2.61 -15.91
CA GLU A 457 -2.06 -1.53 -16.83
C GLU A 457 -0.89 -0.69 -16.32
N TYR A 458 0.15 -0.56 -17.15
CA TYR A 458 1.38 0.12 -16.82
C TYR A 458 1.41 1.56 -17.34
N TYR A 459 1.67 2.51 -16.44
CA TYR A 459 1.85 3.93 -16.79
C TYR A 459 3.26 4.16 -17.37
N THR A 460 3.47 3.72 -18.61
CA THR A 460 4.73 3.86 -19.36
C THR A 460 5.06 5.31 -19.76
N PHE A 461 4.17 6.26 -19.47
CA PHE A 461 4.16 7.67 -19.88
C PHE A 461 3.96 8.62 -18.68
N PRO A 462 4.42 9.89 -18.75
CA PRO A 462 4.10 10.89 -17.74
C PRO A 462 2.66 11.40 -17.88
N THR A 463 2.06 11.75 -16.75
CA THR A 463 0.75 12.44 -16.69
C THR A 463 0.95 13.89 -16.24
N VAL A 464 0.38 14.87 -16.95
CA VAL A 464 0.22 16.24 -16.43
C VAL A 464 -1.14 16.34 -15.75
N CYS A 465 -1.16 16.75 -14.48
CA CYS A 465 -2.40 17.05 -13.77
C CYS A 465 -2.74 18.53 -13.92
N LEU A 466 -3.84 18.89 -14.59
CA LEU A 466 -4.16 20.30 -14.85
C LEU A 466 -4.43 21.10 -13.57
N TRP A 467 -4.98 20.47 -12.53
CA TRP A 467 -5.07 21.06 -11.18
C TRP A 467 -3.72 21.57 -10.69
N TYR A 468 -2.71 20.71 -10.65
CA TYR A 468 -1.36 21.08 -10.22
C TYR A 468 -0.68 22.08 -11.14
N ALA A 469 -0.86 21.93 -12.46
CA ALA A 469 -0.25 22.81 -13.46
C ALA A 469 -0.82 24.23 -13.44
N GLN A 470 -2.08 24.41 -13.06
CA GLN A 470 -2.72 25.72 -12.85
C GLN A 470 -2.40 26.30 -11.44
N HIS A 471 -2.28 25.45 -10.41
CA HIS A 471 -2.18 25.90 -9.02
C HIS A 471 -0.87 26.67 -8.73
N LYS A 472 -1.00 27.94 -8.33
CA LYS A 472 0.13 28.86 -8.04
C LYS A 472 1.09 28.36 -6.95
N GLY A 473 0.55 27.78 -5.87
CA GLY A 473 1.35 27.13 -4.82
C GLY A 473 2.15 25.90 -5.28
N TYR A 474 1.77 25.28 -6.41
CA TYR A 474 2.38 24.06 -6.94
C TYR A 474 3.07 24.32 -8.30
N GLY A 475 2.45 23.99 -9.43
CA GLY A 475 3.06 24.05 -10.75
C GLY A 475 3.36 25.46 -11.26
N ASP A 476 2.51 26.43 -10.90
CA ASP A 476 2.58 27.84 -11.34
C ASP A 476 2.84 27.96 -12.86
N GLY A 477 2.02 27.28 -13.65
CA GLY A 477 2.10 27.24 -15.11
C GLY A 477 0.92 27.94 -15.80
N PRO A 478 1.02 28.18 -17.12
CA PRO A 478 -0.07 28.75 -17.92
C PRO A 478 -1.17 27.73 -18.27
N ALA A 479 -1.26 26.61 -17.55
CA ALA A 479 -2.30 25.61 -17.74
C ALA A 479 -3.64 26.11 -17.17
N VAL A 480 -4.73 25.69 -17.82
CA VAL A 480 -6.10 25.97 -17.37
C VAL A 480 -6.81 24.63 -17.31
N ASN A 481 -7.55 24.41 -16.22
CA ASN A 481 -8.24 23.16 -15.92
C ASN A 481 -9.64 23.11 -16.58
N ASP A 482 -9.66 23.27 -17.90
CA ASP A 482 -10.82 23.08 -18.77
C ASP A 482 -10.40 22.37 -20.07
N ALA A 483 -11.35 21.92 -20.88
CA ALA A 483 -11.05 21.19 -22.11
C ALA A 483 -10.19 21.97 -23.13
N PRO A 484 -10.41 23.27 -23.40
CA PRO A 484 -9.46 24.08 -24.19
C PRO A 484 -8.06 24.16 -23.57
N GLY A 485 -7.95 24.34 -22.26
CA GLY A 485 -6.68 24.38 -21.53
C GLY A 485 -5.92 23.05 -21.56
N ALA A 486 -6.65 21.93 -21.50
CA ALA A 486 -6.10 20.58 -21.69
C ALA A 486 -5.48 20.39 -23.08
N VAL A 487 -6.19 20.83 -24.12
CA VAL A 487 -5.68 20.76 -25.51
C VAL A 487 -4.50 21.71 -25.72
N ALA A 488 -4.53 22.90 -25.14
CA ALA A 488 -3.39 23.83 -25.17
C ALA A 488 -2.17 23.29 -24.40
N GLU A 489 -2.37 22.51 -23.33
CA GLU A 489 -1.29 21.80 -22.64
C GLU A 489 -0.72 20.67 -23.50
N MET A 490 -1.57 19.95 -24.23
CA MET A 490 -1.11 18.95 -25.20
C MET A 490 -0.31 19.60 -26.35
N ASP A 491 -0.71 20.78 -26.84
CA ASP A 491 0.05 21.55 -27.83
C ASP A 491 1.44 21.97 -27.29
N ARG A 492 1.57 22.27 -25.98
CA ARG A 492 2.88 22.53 -25.33
C ARG A 492 3.72 21.25 -25.24
N ALA A 493 3.12 20.11 -24.90
CA ALA A 493 3.79 18.82 -24.89
C ALA A 493 4.34 18.46 -26.29
N VAL A 494 3.56 18.65 -27.36
CA VAL A 494 4.00 18.51 -28.76
C VAL A 494 5.17 19.45 -29.05
N LYS A 495 5.04 20.75 -28.75
CA LYS A 495 6.07 21.78 -28.98
C LYS A 495 7.38 21.52 -28.24
N SER A 496 7.34 20.89 -27.07
CA SER A 496 8.54 20.49 -26.31
C SER A 496 9.38 19.42 -27.02
N GLY A 497 8.78 18.69 -27.97
CA GLY A 497 9.40 17.56 -28.65
C GLY A 497 9.46 16.27 -27.82
N PHE A 498 8.88 16.25 -26.61
CA PHE A 498 8.92 15.08 -25.72
C PHE A 498 8.18 13.85 -26.31
N LEU A 499 7.20 14.06 -27.18
CA LEU A 499 6.45 12.97 -27.84
C LEU A 499 7.32 12.05 -28.73
N ARG A 500 8.56 12.43 -29.05
CA ARG A 500 9.52 11.53 -29.72
C ARG A 500 9.94 10.34 -28.83
N TYR A 501 9.75 10.44 -27.51
CA TYR A 501 10.13 9.42 -26.54
C TYR A 501 8.97 8.48 -26.19
N VAL A 502 7.85 9.06 -25.76
CA VAL A 502 6.60 8.39 -25.34
C VAL A 502 5.42 9.35 -25.51
N PRO A 503 4.18 8.84 -25.60
CA PRO A 503 2.97 9.66 -25.43
C PRO A 503 2.97 10.44 -24.10
N VAL A 504 2.10 11.44 -24.00
CA VAL A 504 1.86 12.20 -22.77
C VAL A 504 0.38 12.12 -22.42
N SER A 505 0.08 11.87 -21.15
CA SER A 505 -1.29 11.99 -20.65
C SER A 505 -1.56 13.40 -20.14
N ILE A 506 -2.70 13.98 -20.53
CA ILE A 506 -3.23 15.20 -19.91
C ILE A 506 -4.48 14.80 -19.12
N ARG A 507 -4.43 14.95 -17.79
CA ARG A 507 -5.57 14.70 -16.92
C ARG A 507 -6.37 15.99 -16.72
N LEU A 508 -7.54 16.06 -17.34
CA LEU A 508 -8.55 17.06 -17.02
C LEU A 508 -9.15 16.74 -15.64
N VAL A 509 -9.38 17.77 -14.83
CA VAL A 509 -9.81 17.61 -13.44
C VAL A 509 -11.12 18.40 -13.19
N PRO A 510 -12.31 17.84 -13.50
CA PRO A 510 -13.60 18.40 -13.10
C PRO A 510 -13.73 18.35 -11.57
N ASP A 511 -13.28 19.43 -10.92
CA ASP A 511 -13.25 19.55 -9.47
C ASP A 511 -14.19 20.68 -9.03
N ALA A 512 -15.27 20.29 -8.35
CA ALA A 512 -16.38 21.15 -7.99
C ALA A 512 -16.80 20.91 -6.54
N TYR A 513 -17.11 21.99 -5.82
CA TYR A 513 -17.48 21.89 -4.39
C TYR A 513 -18.83 22.54 -4.08
N GLU A 514 -19.51 23.08 -5.09
CA GLU A 514 -20.85 23.68 -4.95
C GLU A 514 -21.91 22.67 -4.47
N GLU A 515 -23.05 23.19 -4.01
CA GLU A 515 -24.17 22.39 -3.51
C GLU A 515 -24.80 21.53 -4.62
N ASN A 516 -25.06 22.17 -5.76
CA ASN A 516 -25.30 21.48 -7.02
C ASN A 516 -24.00 21.48 -7.83
N ASN A 517 -23.64 20.33 -8.37
CA ASN A 517 -22.39 20.08 -9.10
C ASN A 517 -22.60 18.95 -10.13
N GLU A 518 -21.56 18.61 -10.89
CA GLU A 518 -21.62 17.58 -11.93
C GLU A 518 -21.58 16.13 -11.41
N GLN A 519 -21.22 15.91 -10.14
CA GLN A 519 -21.04 14.56 -9.62
C GLN A 519 -22.41 13.88 -9.47
N GLY A 520 -22.49 12.58 -9.77
CA GLY A 520 -23.78 11.90 -9.95
C GLY A 520 -24.32 12.06 -11.37
N TRP A 521 -24.44 13.29 -11.89
CA TRP A 521 -24.91 13.51 -13.26
C TRP A 521 -23.92 12.96 -14.31
N TRP A 522 -22.64 13.35 -14.23
CA TRP A 522 -21.54 12.95 -15.11
C TRP A 522 -21.88 12.94 -16.62
N ASP A 523 -22.59 13.99 -17.05
CA ASP A 523 -22.98 14.19 -18.45
C ASP A 523 -22.40 15.48 -19.06
N GLU A 524 -22.52 15.57 -20.38
CA GLU A 524 -22.03 16.69 -21.19
C GLU A 524 -22.64 18.04 -20.79
N LYS A 525 -23.87 18.06 -20.26
CA LYS A 525 -24.60 19.27 -19.89
C LYS A 525 -24.04 19.81 -18.58
N HIS A 526 -23.90 18.98 -17.56
CA HIS A 526 -23.46 19.42 -16.23
C HIS A 526 -21.95 19.71 -16.20
N TRP A 527 -21.14 19.01 -16.99
CA TRP A 527 -19.73 19.41 -17.23
C TRP A 527 -19.55 20.75 -17.95
N GLN A 528 -20.59 21.29 -18.61
CA GLN A 528 -20.59 22.66 -19.15
C GLN A 528 -21.06 23.72 -18.14
N MET A 529 -21.52 23.32 -16.95
CA MET A 529 -22.17 24.22 -15.98
C MET A 529 -21.30 24.58 -14.77
N TYR A 530 -20.65 23.61 -14.14
CA TYR A 530 -20.09 23.77 -12.79
C TYR A 530 -18.55 23.95 -12.77
N GLY A 531 -18.01 24.25 -11.59
CA GLY A 531 -16.59 24.43 -11.29
C GLY A 531 -16.37 24.49 -9.77
N THR A 532 -15.20 24.92 -9.29
CA THR A 532 -14.91 24.96 -7.84
C THR A 532 -15.89 25.85 -7.05
N GLY A 533 -16.42 26.87 -7.72
CA GLY A 533 -17.47 27.73 -7.18
C GLY A 533 -16.99 28.79 -6.19
N LYS A 534 -17.95 29.52 -5.60
CA LYS A 534 -17.67 30.57 -4.59
C LYS A 534 -17.46 30.05 -3.17
N PHE A 535 -17.05 28.79 -2.99
CA PHE A 535 -16.83 28.25 -1.66
C PHE A 535 -15.70 29.01 -0.94
N ALA A 536 -16.05 29.70 0.15
CA ALA A 536 -15.08 30.44 0.95
C ALA A 536 -14.22 29.44 1.74
N ASN A 537 -12.92 29.43 1.46
CA ASN A 537 -11.92 28.51 2.02
C ASN A 537 -12.14 27.01 1.67
N PRO A 538 -11.83 26.56 0.44
CA PRO A 538 -11.21 25.26 0.31
C PRO A 538 -9.92 25.25 1.17
N PRO A 539 -9.58 24.17 1.89
CA PRO A 539 -8.43 24.15 2.81
C PRO A 539 -7.09 24.53 2.15
N ASP A 540 -6.96 24.31 0.84
CA ASP A 540 -5.73 24.58 0.06
C ASP A 540 -5.76 25.94 -0.70
N GLY A 541 -6.92 26.61 -0.70
CA GLY A 541 -7.07 28.05 -0.87
C GLY A 541 -6.70 28.74 -2.20
N ASN A 542 -6.32 28.05 -3.29
CA ASN A 542 -5.68 28.74 -4.44
C ASN A 542 -5.99 28.27 -5.89
N VAL A 543 -6.93 27.36 -6.15
CA VAL A 543 -7.42 27.12 -7.53
C VAL A 543 -8.88 27.54 -7.64
N ASP A 544 -9.11 28.56 -8.46
CA ASP A 544 -10.43 28.90 -8.98
C ASP A 544 -10.57 28.20 -10.34
N VAL A 545 -11.25 27.04 -10.36
CA VAL A 545 -11.64 26.37 -11.60
C VAL A 545 -12.93 27.02 -12.06
N ALA A 546 -12.78 27.94 -13.02
CA ALA A 546 -13.89 28.70 -13.57
C ALA A 546 -14.99 27.78 -14.14
N PRO A 547 -16.28 28.10 -13.95
CA PRO A 547 -17.41 27.27 -14.39
C PRO A 547 -17.35 26.78 -15.84
N GLY A 548 -17.83 25.55 -16.02
CA GLY A 548 -17.87 24.76 -17.24
C GLY A 548 -16.53 24.12 -17.58
N HIS A 549 -16.26 22.88 -17.15
CA HIS A 549 -15.05 22.14 -17.54
C HIS A 549 -14.99 21.86 -19.05
N TYR A 550 -16.14 21.64 -19.68
CA TYR A 550 -16.27 21.56 -21.14
C TYR A 550 -16.68 22.93 -21.71
N LYS A 551 -15.90 23.42 -22.68
CA LYS A 551 -16.07 24.74 -23.31
C LYS A 551 -15.76 24.67 -24.79
N LYS A 552 -16.41 25.52 -25.59
CA LYS A 552 -16.16 25.64 -27.04
C LYS A 552 -14.66 25.85 -27.34
N PRO A 553 -14.09 25.16 -28.34
CA PRO A 553 -14.75 24.28 -29.32
C PRO A 553 -14.86 22.80 -28.89
N TYR A 554 -14.58 22.49 -27.62
CA TYR A 554 -14.52 21.14 -27.05
C TYR A 554 -15.62 20.93 -26.00
N GLU A 555 -16.86 21.31 -26.32
CA GLU A 555 -18.02 21.25 -25.41
C GLU A 555 -18.60 19.85 -25.18
N THR A 556 -17.85 18.78 -25.48
CA THR A 556 -18.26 17.38 -25.29
C THR A 556 -17.03 16.50 -25.05
N THR A 557 -17.17 15.37 -24.32
CA THR A 557 -16.09 14.38 -24.10
C THR A 557 -15.43 13.99 -25.42
N ALA A 558 -16.22 13.61 -26.44
CA ALA A 558 -15.70 13.16 -27.72
C ALA A 558 -14.81 14.22 -28.42
N LYS A 559 -15.26 15.47 -28.46
CA LYS A 559 -14.47 16.58 -29.06
C LYS A 559 -13.17 16.84 -28.31
N TRP A 560 -13.21 16.84 -26.98
CA TRP A 560 -12.02 17.07 -26.15
C TRP A 560 -11.03 15.91 -26.28
N ALA A 561 -11.46 14.68 -26.02
CA ALA A 561 -10.60 13.51 -26.01
C ALA A 561 -10.02 13.22 -27.39
N GLN A 562 -10.80 13.35 -28.47
CA GLN A 562 -10.26 13.22 -29.83
C GLN A 562 -9.20 14.28 -30.13
N ALA A 563 -9.38 15.54 -29.69
CA ALA A 563 -8.39 16.59 -29.89
C ALA A 563 -7.06 16.33 -29.15
N ILE A 564 -7.08 15.58 -28.04
CA ILE A 564 -5.88 15.08 -27.35
C ILE A 564 -5.26 13.91 -28.13
N ILE A 565 -6.08 12.95 -28.60
CA ILE A 565 -5.63 11.77 -29.36
C ILE A 565 -5.00 12.16 -30.71
N ASP A 566 -5.58 13.11 -31.44
CA ASP A 566 -5.06 13.65 -32.71
C ASP A 566 -3.66 14.27 -32.58
N ARG A 567 -3.27 14.64 -31.35
CA ARG A 567 -1.94 15.17 -30.99
C ARG A 567 -0.97 14.11 -30.47
N GLY A 568 -1.36 12.83 -30.47
CA GLY A 568 -0.58 11.73 -29.89
C GLY A 568 -0.62 11.68 -28.36
N GLY A 569 -1.64 12.28 -27.74
CA GLY A 569 -1.83 12.31 -26.30
C GLY A 569 -2.79 11.24 -25.77
N ILE A 570 -2.82 11.09 -24.45
CA ILE A 570 -3.73 10.18 -23.73
C ILE A 570 -4.71 11.02 -22.89
N PRO A 571 -6.01 11.03 -23.20
CA PRO A 571 -7.01 11.76 -22.42
C PRO A 571 -7.41 10.96 -21.17
N LEU A 572 -7.11 11.50 -19.99
CA LEU A 572 -7.59 11.00 -18.70
C LEU A 572 -8.49 12.05 -18.04
N THR A 573 -9.47 11.61 -17.25
CA THR A 573 -10.37 12.49 -16.49
C THR A 573 -10.37 12.16 -14.99
N TYR A 574 -11.29 12.76 -14.23
CA TYR A 574 -11.31 12.76 -12.76
C TYR A 574 -12.75 12.85 -12.24
N PHE A 575 -13.07 12.05 -11.21
CA PHE A 575 -14.38 12.02 -10.52
C PHE A 575 -14.16 12.23 -9.01
N GLN A 576 -15.09 12.92 -8.33
CA GLN A 576 -15.16 12.97 -6.88
C GLN A 576 -16.20 11.96 -6.39
N THR A 577 -15.74 10.79 -5.93
CA THR A 577 -16.51 9.53 -5.86
C THR A 577 -17.93 9.64 -5.28
N GLY A 578 -18.06 10.19 -4.08
CA GLY A 578 -19.32 10.35 -3.34
C GLY A 578 -19.55 11.79 -2.86
N ARG A 579 -18.91 12.77 -3.51
CA ARG A 579 -19.20 14.20 -3.29
C ARG A 579 -20.50 14.54 -4.01
N ARG A 580 -21.64 14.13 -3.45
CA ARG A 580 -22.89 14.19 -4.20
C ARG A 580 -23.32 15.60 -4.60
N SER A 581 -24.02 15.69 -5.73
CA SER A 581 -24.84 16.86 -6.05
C SER A 581 -26.18 16.75 -5.34
N ASP A 582 -26.65 17.85 -4.74
CA ASP A 582 -27.94 17.84 -4.06
C ASP A 582 -29.12 17.80 -5.04
N ASP A 583 -29.05 18.45 -6.21
CA ASP A 583 -30.07 18.34 -7.25
C ASP A 583 -30.19 16.93 -7.89
N TYR A 584 -29.08 16.18 -8.00
CA TYR A 584 -29.13 14.78 -8.43
C TYR A 584 -29.85 13.92 -7.38
N ALA A 585 -29.48 14.07 -6.12
CA ALA A 585 -30.07 13.31 -5.02
C ALA A 585 -31.57 13.62 -4.83
N GLU A 586 -31.99 14.88 -5.04
CA GLU A 586 -33.41 15.27 -5.04
C GLU A 586 -34.18 14.70 -6.24
N ALA A 587 -33.54 14.58 -7.40
CA ALA A 587 -34.16 14.01 -8.61
C ALA A 587 -34.28 12.47 -8.56
N PHE A 588 -33.31 11.80 -7.93
CA PHE A 588 -33.22 10.33 -7.83
C PHE A 588 -32.92 9.90 -6.38
N PRO A 589 -33.86 10.07 -5.43
CA PRO A 589 -33.66 9.64 -4.04
C PRO A 589 -33.39 8.12 -3.93
N GLU A 590 -33.89 7.31 -4.85
CA GLU A 590 -33.63 5.87 -4.97
C GLU A 590 -32.19 5.50 -5.35
N HIS A 591 -31.41 6.43 -5.92
CA HIS A 591 -29.98 6.21 -6.19
C HIS A 591 -29.08 6.51 -4.98
N MET A 592 -29.68 6.87 -3.84
CA MET A 592 -28.99 7.28 -2.61
C MET A 592 -29.08 6.19 -1.55
N LEU A 593 -28.07 6.08 -0.68
CA LEU A 593 -28.17 5.20 0.49
C LEU A 593 -29.45 5.50 1.30
N TRP A 594 -30.11 4.45 1.79
CA TRP A 594 -31.44 4.44 2.42
C TRP A 594 -32.59 4.90 1.52
N ASN A 595 -32.40 4.95 0.19
CA ASN A 595 -33.38 5.42 -0.80
C ASN A 595 -33.91 6.84 -0.48
N ARG A 596 -33.02 7.73 0.00
CA ARG A 596 -33.37 9.06 0.52
C ARG A 596 -32.34 10.14 0.18
N SER A 597 -32.84 11.24 -0.41
CA SER A 597 -32.07 12.46 -0.69
C SER A 597 -31.65 13.25 0.55
N ASP A 598 -32.28 13.01 1.70
CA ASP A 598 -32.11 13.75 2.96
C ASP A 598 -31.49 12.90 4.10
N ALA A 599 -31.08 11.66 3.81
CA ALA A 599 -30.47 10.78 4.80
C ALA A 599 -29.19 11.40 5.40
N THR A 600 -29.09 11.40 6.73
CA THR A 600 -27.93 11.89 7.48
C THR A 600 -27.10 10.73 8.02
N VAL A 601 -25.78 10.93 8.07
CA VAL A 601 -24.81 9.98 8.64
C VAL A 601 -24.13 10.59 9.87
N PRO A 602 -23.71 9.78 10.88
CA PRO A 602 -22.99 10.27 12.05
C PRO A 602 -21.65 10.96 11.75
N ASP A 603 -21.09 10.69 10.57
CA ASP A 603 -19.85 11.24 10.04
C ASP A 603 -20.02 12.69 9.58
N GLN A 604 -19.34 13.63 10.24
CA GLN A 604 -19.38 15.07 9.93
C GLN A 604 -18.27 15.52 8.98
N ASP A 605 -17.70 14.60 8.20
CA ASP A 605 -16.83 14.93 7.06
C ASP A 605 -17.43 16.03 6.16
N TRP A 606 -16.64 17.06 5.88
CA TRP A 606 -16.99 18.21 5.05
C TRP A 606 -17.25 17.84 3.58
N MET A 607 -16.66 16.75 3.09
CA MET A 607 -16.96 16.23 1.75
C MET A 607 -18.35 15.59 1.68
N LYS A 608 -18.76 14.87 2.73
CA LYS A 608 -20.11 14.30 2.85
C LYS A 608 -21.17 15.30 3.34
N LYS A 609 -20.78 16.41 3.98
CA LYS A 609 -21.69 17.37 4.66
C LYS A 609 -22.66 16.70 5.66
N GLY A 610 -22.27 15.58 6.27
CA GLY A 610 -23.16 14.80 7.14
C GLY A 610 -24.31 14.06 6.43
N LYS A 611 -24.26 13.96 5.09
CA LYS A 611 -25.29 13.32 4.26
C LYS A 611 -24.86 11.93 3.77
N GLY A 612 -25.84 11.07 3.50
CA GLY A 612 -25.66 9.81 2.79
C GLY A 612 -25.11 10.01 1.37
N SER A 613 -24.31 9.05 0.91
CA SER A 613 -23.67 9.01 -0.42
C SER A 613 -24.53 8.23 -1.43
N TYR A 614 -24.06 8.15 -2.68
CA TYR A 614 -24.67 7.31 -3.72
C TYR A 614 -24.63 5.82 -3.34
N ASP A 615 -25.67 5.08 -3.72
CA ASP A 615 -25.72 3.63 -3.54
C ASP A 615 -25.24 2.88 -4.79
N PHE A 616 -23.99 2.41 -4.75
CA PHE A 616 -23.42 1.60 -5.83
C PHE A 616 -23.99 0.17 -5.91
N THR A 617 -24.86 -0.22 -4.98
CA THR A 617 -25.60 -1.49 -5.03
C THR A 617 -26.98 -1.37 -5.70
N ASP A 618 -27.56 -0.17 -5.78
CA ASP A 618 -28.86 0.04 -6.42
C ASP A 618 -28.80 -0.29 -7.93
N PRO A 619 -29.69 -1.16 -8.46
CA PRO A 619 -29.73 -1.49 -9.88
C PRO A 619 -29.96 -0.29 -10.82
N GLY A 620 -30.70 0.74 -10.37
CA GLY A 620 -30.97 1.95 -11.15
C GLY A 620 -29.71 2.80 -11.33
N PHE A 621 -29.04 3.12 -10.23
CA PHE A 621 -27.78 3.85 -10.23
C PHE A 621 -26.68 3.07 -10.97
N GLN A 622 -26.58 1.75 -10.79
CA GLN A 622 -25.67 0.93 -11.59
C GLN A 622 -25.98 0.99 -13.10
N ALA A 623 -27.25 1.10 -13.51
CA ALA A 623 -27.59 1.26 -14.93
C ALA A 623 -27.12 2.63 -15.45
N HIS A 624 -27.41 3.71 -14.71
CA HIS A 624 -26.90 5.06 -15.00
C HIS A 624 -25.37 5.09 -15.11
N MET A 625 -24.64 4.48 -14.16
CA MET A 625 -23.17 4.41 -14.21
C MET A 625 -22.63 3.68 -15.45
N ARG A 626 -23.32 2.63 -15.92
CA ARG A 626 -22.93 1.94 -17.16
C ARG A 626 -23.06 2.86 -18.39
N GLU A 627 -24.06 3.72 -18.42
CA GLU A 627 -24.24 4.73 -19.49
C GLU A 627 -23.17 5.83 -19.41
N VAL A 628 -22.88 6.34 -18.20
CA VAL A 628 -21.79 7.32 -17.96
C VAL A 628 -20.45 6.78 -18.47
N TYR A 629 -20.03 5.58 -18.05
CA TYR A 629 -18.75 5.02 -18.47
C TYR A 629 -18.73 4.64 -19.95
N LYS A 630 -19.86 4.21 -20.52
CA LYS A 630 -19.98 3.98 -21.97
C LYS A 630 -19.78 5.27 -22.76
N ASN A 631 -20.38 6.39 -22.33
CA ASN A 631 -20.21 7.69 -22.99
C ASN A 631 -18.75 8.17 -22.93
N LEU A 632 -18.08 7.97 -21.79
CA LEU A 632 -16.65 8.26 -21.65
C LEU A 632 -15.76 7.40 -22.57
N HIS A 633 -16.03 6.09 -22.63
CA HIS A 633 -15.33 5.15 -23.51
C HIS A 633 -15.50 5.50 -24.99
N ASP A 634 -16.75 5.68 -25.43
CA ASP A 634 -17.08 5.98 -26.82
C ASP A 634 -16.57 7.38 -27.24
N GLY A 635 -16.47 8.31 -26.29
CA GLY A 635 -15.79 9.59 -26.46
C GLY A 635 -14.25 9.49 -26.55
N GLY A 636 -13.65 8.35 -26.23
CA GLY A 636 -12.22 8.08 -26.37
C GLY A 636 -11.37 8.23 -25.10
N VAL A 637 -11.99 8.44 -23.93
CA VAL A 637 -11.26 8.55 -22.65
C VAL A 637 -10.57 7.24 -22.31
N LYS A 638 -9.31 7.32 -21.85
CA LYS A 638 -8.44 6.16 -21.58
C LYS A 638 -8.30 5.80 -20.11
N GLY A 639 -8.94 6.55 -19.21
CA GLY A 639 -8.92 6.25 -17.79
C GLY A 639 -9.36 7.43 -16.92
N LEU A 640 -9.37 7.17 -15.63
CA LEU A 640 -10.08 7.97 -14.63
C LEU A 640 -9.32 7.93 -13.31
N MET A 641 -9.16 9.08 -12.68
CA MET A 641 -8.83 9.16 -11.25
C MET A 641 -10.10 9.31 -10.42
N TYR A 642 -10.22 8.49 -9.38
CA TYR A 642 -11.21 8.66 -8.31
C TYR A 642 -10.57 9.38 -7.14
N ASP A 643 -11.08 10.58 -6.85
CA ASP A 643 -10.76 11.30 -5.63
C ASP A 643 -11.79 11.02 -4.53
N TYR A 644 -11.34 11.25 -3.29
CA TYR A 644 -12.07 11.04 -2.06
C TYR A 644 -12.82 9.70 -2.03
N PRO A 645 -12.22 8.56 -2.45
CA PRO A 645 -12.99 7.34 -2.70
C PRO A 645 -13.66 6.80 -1.44
N TYR A 646 -13.11 7.07 -0.24
CA TYR A 646 -13.74 6.81 1.05
C TYR A 646 -15.16 7.40 1.21
N THR A 647 -15.56 8.38 0.36
CA THR A 647 -16.94 8.89 0.32
C THR A 647 -17.94 7.90 -0.30
N GLY A 648 -17.47 6.89 -1.04
CA GLY A 648 -18.24 5.70 -1.45
C GLY A 648 -18.20 4.54 -0.44
N TRP A 649 -17.51 4.68 0.69
CA TRP A 649 -17.43 3.64 1.72
C TRP A 649 -18.65 3.70 2.66
N ALA A 650 -19.68 2.90 2.36
CA ALA A 650 -20.98 2.86 3.05
C ALA A 650 -20.95 2.23 4.47
N ALA A 651 -20.05 2.67 5.35
CA ALA A 651 -19.81 2.07 6.67
C ALA A 651 -21.02 2.01 7.62
N PHE A 652 -22.06 2.80 7.34
CA PHE A 652 -23.29 2.86 8.14
C PHE A 652 -24.44 2.01 7.55
N GLY A 653 -24.21 1.30 6.45
CA GLY A 653 -25.24 0.59 5.70
C GLY A 653 -26.05 1.52 4.80
N GLY A 654 -27.32 1.18 4.58
CA GLY A 654 -28.22 1.90 3.66
C GLY A 654 -28.18 1.40 2.21
N MET A 655 -27.39 0.36 1.93
CA MET A 655 -27.34 -0.30 0.62
C MET A 655 -28.65 -1.06 0.33
N GLU A 656 -29.16 -0.94 -0.89
CA GLU A 656 -30.31 -1.67 -1.45
C GLU A 656 -30.03 -3.18 -1.52
N ASP A 657 -28.80 -3.59 -1.88
CA ASP A 657 -28.36 -4.97 -1.68
C ASP A 657 -28.02 -5.23 -0.20
N VAL A 658 -29.02 -5.71 0.54
CA VAL A 658 -28.91 -6.13 1.95
C VAL A 658 -27.97 -7.33 2.19
N TYR A 659 -27.41 -7.95 1.14
CA TYR A 659 -26.36 -8.97 1.23
C TYR A 659 -24.97 -8.45 0.82
N SER A 660 -24.88 -7.20 0.37
CA SER A 660 -23.60 -6.54 0.13
C SER A 660 -22.95 -6.16 1.46
N THR A 661 -21.65 -6.40 1.56
CA THR A 661 -20.79 -5.80 2.58
C THR A 661 -20.39 -4.39 2.15
N THR A 662 -19.87 -3.58 3.08
CA THR A 662 -19.32 -2.26 2.76
C THR A 662 -18.19 -2.38 1.73
N ALA A 663 -17.29 -3.34 1.95
CA ALA A 663 -16.15 -3.63 1.09
C ALA A 663 -16.56 -4.08 -0.33
N SER A 664 -17.62 -4.89 -0.46
CA SER A 664 -18.16 -5.29 -1.76
C SER A 664 -18.76 -4.11 -2.52
N ALA A 665 -19.60 -3.28 -1.86
CA ALA A 665 -20.17 -2.09 -2.48
C ALA A 665 -19.09 -1.08 -2.91
N TYR A 666 -18.04 -0.91 -2.10
CA TYR A 666 -16.90 -0.07 -2.44
C TYR A 666 -16.13 -0.59 -3.68
N ARG A 667 -15.98 -1.91 -3.84
CA ARG A 667 -15.41 -2.50 -5.06
C ARG A 667 -16.28 -2.23 -6.29
N THR A 668 -17.61 -2.26 -6.15
CA THR A 668 -18.54 -1.99 -7.25
C THR A 668 -18.30 -0.64 -7.93
N VAL A 669 -17.90 0.41 -7.17
CA VAL A 669 -17.50 1.73 -7.69
C VAL A 669 -16.51 1.60 -8.86
N PHE A 670 -15.44 0.83 -8.64
CA PHE A 670 -14.35 0.66 -9.61
C PHE A 670 -14.66 -0.42 -10.66
N GLN A 671 -15.44 -1.45 -10.30
CA GLN A 671 -15.85 -2.51 -11.22
C GLN A 671 -16.74 -1.95 -12.34
N LEU A 672 -17.64 -1.02 -12.03
CA LEU A 672 -18.46 -0.33 -13.03
C LEU A 672 -17.58 0.44 -14.03
N ALA A 673 -16.55 1.17 -13.57
CA ALA A 673 -15.61 1.83 -14.47
C ALA A 673 -14.76 0.86 -15.28
N ARG A 674 -14.18 -0.19 -14.68
CA ARG A 674 -13.38 -1.19 -15.40
C ARG A 674 -14.21 -1.88 -16.48
N THR A 675 -15.49 -2.13 -16.22
CA THR A 675 -16.41 -2.73 -17.19
C THR A 675 -16.81 -1.75 -18.30
N GLY A 676 -17.13 -0.50 -17.96
CA GLY A 676 -17.63 0.49 -18.92
C GLY A 676 -16.56 1.21 -19.73
N LEU A 677 -15.39 1.49 -19.15
CA LEU A 677 -14.22 2.05 -19.83
C LEU A 677 -13.35 0.99 -20.54
N GLY A 678 -13.60 -0.29 -20.27
CA GLY A 678 -12.87 -1.42 -20.84
C GLY A 678 -11.65 -1.87 -20.03
N PRO A 679 -11.11 -3.07 -20.34
CA PRO A 679 -10.04 -3.70 -19.56
C PRO A 679 -8.74 -2.90 -19.59
N GLU A 680 -8.45 -2.16 -20.66
CA GLU A 680 -7.23 -1.36 -20.86
C GLU A 680 -7.25 0.01 -20.11
N ALA A 681 -8.27 0.28 -19.28
CA ALA A 681 -8.46 1.59 -18.67
C ALA A 681 -7.44 1.91 -17.56
N PHE A 682 -6.88 3.12 -17.57
CA PHE A 682 -6.01 3.61 -16.50
C PHE A 682 -6.84 4.10 -15.31
N LEU A 683 -7.20 3.19 -14.40
CA LEU A 683 -7.95 3.52 -13.18
C LEU A 683 -7.02 3.83 -12.01
N ASP A 684 -7.21 4.98 -11.37
CA ASP A 684 -6.35 5.54 -10.33
C ASP A 684 -7.16 5.86 -9.07
N GLU A 685 -6.90 5.14 -7.97
CA GLU A 685 -7.59 5.28 -6.69
C GLU A 685 -6.80 6.19 -5.74
N ARG A 686 -7.38 7.30 -5.28
CA ARG A 686 -6.75 8.14 -4.26
C ARG A 686 -6.93 7.57 -2.84
N ASN A 687 -6.34 6.40 -2.61
CA ASN A 687 -6.56 5.56 -1.44
C ASN A 687 -5.86 6.08 -0.16
N LEU A 688 -6.12 7.32 0.29
CA LEU A 688 -5.37 7.94 1.39
C LEU A 688 -5.90 7.60 2.78
N ASP A 689 -7.22 7.63 2.93
CA ASP A 689 -7.93 7.43 4.21
C ASP A 689 -8.05 5.95 4.61
N HIS A 690 -7.70 5.05 3.69
CA HIS A 690 -7.92 3.63 3.79
C HIS A 690 -6.66 2.87 3.33
N GLY A 691 -6.08 2.03 4.19
CA GLY A 691 -4.83 1.33 3.88
C GLY A 691 -5.02 -0.03 3.20
N SER A 692 -6.13 -0.23 2.49
CA SER A 692 -6.62 -1.56 2.11
C SER A 692 -6.25 -1.95 0.68
N ASP A 693 -5.97 -3.24 0.48
CA ASP A 693 -5.79 -3.88 -0.83
C ASP A 693 -7.15 -4.24 -1.48
N ILE A 694 -8.28 -3.74 -0.96
CA ILE A 694 -9.64 -4.15 -1.34
C ILE A 694 -10.00 -3.92 -2.82
N THR A 695 -9.27 -3.05 -3.53
CA THR A 695 -9.48 -2.70 -4.95
C THR A 695 -8.49 -3.39 -5.91
N LEU A 696 -7.57 -4.21 -5.40
CA LEU A 696 -6.62 -4.94 -6.24
C LEU A 696 -7.35 -5.86 -7.24
N GLY A 697 -6.76 -6.02 -8.42
CA GLY A 697 -7.40 -6.67 -9.58
C GLY A 697 -8.45 -5.80 -10.30
N ILE A 698 -8.77 -4.60 -9.79
CA ILE A 698 -9.68 -3.66 -10.47
C ILE A 698 -8.98 -2.35 -10.83
N VAL A 699 -8.19 -1.77 -9.93
CA VAL A 699 -7.50 -0.47 -10.16
C VAL A 699 -6.07 -0.67 -10.66
N SER A 700 -5.62 0.22 -11.56
CA SER A 700 -4.26 0.20 -12.11
C SER A 700 -3.26 0.94 -11.21
N SER A 701 -3.73 1.94 -10.46
CA SER A 701 -2.91 2.81 -9.61
C SER A 701 -3.56 3.10 -8.26
N GLN A 702 -2.74 3.31 -7.22
CA GLN A 702 -3.15 3.75 -5.89
C GLN A 702 -2.26 4.91 -5.41
N ARG A 703 -2.85 6.04 -5.02
CA ARG A 703 -2.11 7.15 -4.38
C ARG A 703 -1.72 6.78 -2.95
N ILE A 704 -0.45 7.03 -2.60
CA ILE A 704 0.15 6.70 -1.30
C ILE A 704 0.62 7.93 -0.51
N TRP A 705 0.37 9.14 -1.01
CA TRP A 705 0.73 10.41 -0.37
C TRP A 705 -0.34 11.48 -0.62
N GLY A 706 -0.52 12.40 0.34
CA GLY A 706 -1.42 13.55 0.19
C GLY A 706 -0.88 14.61 -0.76
N ASP A 707 -1.67 15.67 -0.97
CA ASP A 707 -1.40 16.64 -2.03
C ASP A 707 -0.06 17.35 -1.87
N THR A 708 0.80 17.21 -2.87
CA THR A 708 2.17 17.71 -2.85
C THR A 708 2.79 17.80 -4.24
N ASP A 709 3.74 18.72 -4.41
CA ASP A 709 4.64 18.77 -5.57
C ASP A 709 6.11 18.48 -5.22
N ARG A 710 6.38 18.07 -3.97
CA ARG A 710 7.71 17.85 -3.39
C ARG A 710 7.99 16.36 -3.19
N MET A 711 9.20 16.05 -2.69
CA MET A 711 9.66 14.70 -2.38
C MET A 711 10.34 14.70 -1.01
N SER A 712 10.18 13.62 -0.23
CA SER A 712 10.83 13.44 1.08
C SER A 712 11.36 12.00 1.25
N PRO A 713 12.36 11.75 2.12
CA PRO A 713 12.85 10.40 2.38
C PRO A 713 11.76 9.44 2.91
N LEU A 714 10.82 9.94 3.71
CA LEU A 714 9.68 9.16 4.22
C LEU A 714 8.72 8.73 3.09
N MET A 715 8.45 9.64 2.14
CA MET A 715 7.63 9.36 0.96
C MET A 715 8.27 8.26 0.09
N ILE A 716 9.56 8.42 -0.25
CA ILE A 716 10.33 7.42 -1.00
C ILE A 716 10.35 6.07 -0.27
N SER A 717 10.51 6.07 1.06
CA SER A 717 10.48 4.85 1.86
C SER A 717 9.13 4.14 1.82
N ARG A 718 8.01 4.89 1.83
CA ARG A 718 6.66 4.32 1.80
C ARG A 718 6.40 3.56 0.49
N GLY A 719 6.82 4.11 -0.65
CA GLY A 719 6.77 3.41 -1.94
C GLY A 719 7.76 2.23 -2.00
N ALA A 720 9.01 2.48 -1.62
CA ALA A 720 10.09 1.50 -1.69
C ALA A 720 9.82 0.23 -0.86
N LEU A 721 9.32 0.36 0.37
CA LEU A 721 9.03 -0.79 1.25
C LEU A 721 7.88 -1.67 0.78
N ARG A 722 7.21 -1.31 -0.33
CA ARG A 722 6.15 -2.08 -0.98
C ARG A 722 6.53 -2.56 -2.38
N TRP A 723 7.84 -2.66 -2.69
CA TRP A 723 8.38 -3.07 -4.00
C TRP A 723 7.75 -4.36 -4.55
N TYR A 724 7.39 -5.30 -3.67
CA TYR A 724 6.78 -6.60 -4.01
C TYR A 724 5.31 -6.49 -4.48
N LYS A 725 4.65 -5.36 -4.20
CA LYS A 725 3.32 -5.01 -4.73
C LYS A 725 3.39 -4.04 -5.91
N ASN A 726 4.28 -3.04 -5.80
CA ASN A 726 4.44 -1.99 -6.82
C ASN A 726 4.76 -2.60 -8.19
N ARG A 727 3.99 -2.22 -9.23
CA ARG A 727 4.05 -2.77 -10.60
C ARG A 727 3.74 -4.26 -10.71
N LYS A 728 3.47 -5.00 -9.63
CA LYS A 728 3.09 -6.42 -9.68
C LYS A 728 1.57 -6.60 -9.57
N VAL A 729 0.97 -5.95 -8.57
CA VAL A 729 -0.47 -5.99 -8.27
C VAL A 729 -1.15 -4.62 -8.36
N VAL A 730 -0.39 -3.53 -8.22
CA VAL A 730 -0.84 -2.14 -8.41
C VAL A 730 0.35 -1.23 -8.67
N SER A 731 0.17 -0.13 -9.39
CA SER A 731 1.16 0.95 -9.48
C SER A 731 0.98 1.96 -8.35
N TYR A 732 1.98 2.21 -7.50
CA TYR A 732 1.84 3.26 -6.48
C TYR A 732 2.12 4.65 -7.04
N ASP A 733 1.31 5.64 -6.65
CA ASP A 733 1.45 7.05 -7.00
C ASP A 733 1.83 7.88 -5.75
N MET A 734 2.96 8.58 -5.81
CA MET A 734 3.41 9.49 -4.75
C MET A 734 2.96 10.94 -4.99
N ASP A 735 1.97 11.12 -5.85
CA ASP A 735 1.40 12.39 -6.32
C ASP A 735 2.38 13.22 -7.17
N ALA A 736 1.94 14.40 -7.60
CA ALA A 736 2.63 15.25 -8.55
C ALA A 736 4.04 15.66 -8.10
N LYS A 737 4.91 15.96 -9.06
CA LYS A 737 6.27 16.44 -8.80
C LYS A 737 6.58 17.67 -9.63
N ASN A 738 7.20 18.67 -8.99
CA ASN A 738 7.64 19.91 -9.61
C ASN A 738 9.16 19.88 -9.80
N LEU A 739 9.60 19.73 -11.05
CA LEU A 739 11.02 19.68 -11.42
C LEU A 739 11.75 20.98 -11.07
N LEU A 740 11.07 22.13 -11.14
CA LEU A 740 11.64 23.45 -10.81
C LEU A 740 11.81 23.67 -9.30
N LYS A 741 11.16 22.87 -8.45
CA LYS A 741 11.32 22.90 -6.98
C LYS A 741 12.15 21.75 -6.43
N ALA A 742 12.70 20.90 -7.29
CA ALA A 742 13.53 19.77 -6.88
C ALA A 742 14.70 20.23 -5.99
N GLN A 743 14.97 19.49 -4.92
CA GLN A 743 16.00 19.81 -3.93
C GLN A 743 17.13 18.78 -3.96
N PRO A 744 18.40 19.17 -3.76
CA PRO A 744 18.88 20.56 -3.78
C PRO A 744 18.69 21.19 -5.16
N ALA A 745 18.62 22.52 -5.21
CA ALA A 745 18.40 23.24 -6.46
C ALA A 745 19.49 22.92 -7.51
N GLY A 746 19.07 22.66 -8.75
CA GLY A 746 19.96 22.32 -9.87
C GLY A 746 19.77 20.87 -10.35
N SER A 747 20.72 20.41 -11.19
CA SER A 747 20.63 19.10 -11.84
C SER A 747 20.62 17.93 -10.86
N ASP A 748 21.35 18.01 -9.75
CA ASP A 748 21.41 16.92 -8.76
C ASP A 748 20.04 16.64 -8.12
N GLY A 749 19.29 17.68 -7.72
CA GLY A 749 17.94 17.51 -7.18
C GLY A 749 16.94 17.01 -8.22
N VAL A 750 17.00 17.51 -9.45
CA VAL A 750 16.17 17.04 -10.57
C VAL A 750 16.44 15.56 -10.85
N ARG A 751 17.72 15.18 -10.99
CA ARG A 751 18.13 13.80 -11.27
C ARG A 751 17.84 12.87 -10.11
N LYS A 752 17.99 13.30 -8.85
CA LYS A 752 17.52 12.56 -7.67
C LYS A 752 16.02 12.31 -7.75
N LEU A 753 15.22 13.35 -7.98
CA LEU A 753 13.76 13.23 -8.08
C LEU A 753 13.37 12.25 -9.18
N LEU A 754 13.88 12.43 -10.39
CA LEU A 754 13.60 11.55 -11.53
C LEU A 754 14.02 10.10 -11.26
N THR A 755 15.23 9.88 -10.73
CA THR A 755 15.76 8.54 -10.39
C THR A 755 14.91 7.86 -9.32
N LEU A 756 14.59 8.55 -8.22
CA LEU A 756 13.86 7.94 -7.10
C LEU A 756 12.38 7.70 -7.43
N MET A 757 11.75 8.59 -8.19
CA MET A 757 10.39 8.35 -8.70
C MET A 757 10.35 7.15 -9.66
N TYR A 758 11.30 7.05 -10.59
CA TYR A 758 11.42 5.85 -11.45
C TYR A 758 11.68 4.57 -10.63
N THR A 759 12.40 4.68 -9.51
CA THR A 759 12.78 3.53 -8.69
C THR A 759 11.64 3.02 -7.79
N THR A 760 10.83 3.93 -7.25
CA THR A 760 9.92 3.64 -6.12
C THR A 760 8.44 3.95 -6.40
N CYS A 761 8.13 4.56 -7.55
CA CYS A 761 6.77 4.93 -7.97
C CYS A 761 6.35 4.11 -9.19
N GLY A 762 5.11 3.64 -9.24
CA GLY A 762 4.56 2.94 -10.41
C GLY A 762 4.31 3.86 -11.61
N ARG A 763 4.13 5.17 -11.38
CA ARG A 763 3.87 6.19 -12.41
C ARG A 763 4.59 7.52 -12.11
N PHE A 764 4.58 8.44 -13.07
CA PHE A 764 5.06 9.81 -12.87
C PHE A 764 3.94 10.83 -13.13
N LEU A 765 3.52 11.53 -12.08
CA LEU A 765 2.61 12.65 -12.17
C LEU A 765 3.41 13.97 -12.12
N MET A 766 3.19 14.85 -13.09
CA MET A 766 3.89 16.12 -13.23
C MET A 766 3.01 17.28 -12.74
N ALA A 767 3.61 18.12 -11.91
CA ALA A 767 3.02 19.38 -11.49
C ALA A 767 3.28 20.52 -12.50
N ASN A 768 4.34 20.43 -13.31
CA ASN A 768 4.68 21.48 -14.27
C ASN A 768 3.88 21.34 -15.57
N SER A 769 3.46 22.48 -16.13
CA SER A 769 3.18 22.59 -17.56
C SER A 769 4.47 22.43 -18.37
N PHE A 770 4.40 21.82 -19.56
CA PHE A 770 5.53 21.67 -20.49
C PHE A 770 6.12 23.02 -20.94
N ASP A 771 5.34 24.11 -20.93
CA ASP A 771 5.84 25.46 -21.24
C ASP A 771 6.87 25.97 -20.21
N ARG A 772 6.90 25.36 -19.02
CA ARG A 772 7.83 25.70 -17.93
C ARG A 772 9.12 24.87 -17.95
N LEU A 773 9.24 23.88 -18.84
CA LEU A 773 10.40 22.99 -18.92
C LEU A 773 11.40 23.49 -19.97
N SER A 774 12.65 23.68 -19.58
CA SER A 774 13.74 23.96 -20.52
C SER A 774 14.11 22.69 -21.33
N PRO A 775 14.80 22.82 -22.48
CA PRO A 775 15.25 21.67 -23.26
C PRO A 775 16.08 20.67 -22.43
N GLU A 776 16.85 21.15 -21.45
CA GLU A 776 17.66 20.33 -20.54
C GLU A 776 16.79 19.54 -19.55
N LEU A 777 15.69 20.14 -19.05
CA LEU A 777 14.72 19.44 -18.21
C LEU A 777 13.90 18.41 -19.00
N VAL A 778 13.54 18.73 -20.25
CA VAL A 778 12.89 17.79 -21.18
C VAL A 778 13.83 16.62 -21.50
N HIS A 779 15.13 16.89 -21.69
CA HIS A 779 16.16 15.86 -21.86
C HIS A 779 16.27 14.97 -20.62
N ASP A 780 16.51 15.52 -19.42
CA ASP A 780 16.67 14.71 -18.22
C ASP A 780 15.38 13.92 -17.88
N LEU A 781 14.19 14.51 -18.07
CA LEU A 781 12.91 13.79 -17.97
C LEU A 781 12.83 12.61 -18.95
N SER A 782 13.27 12.78 -20.19
CA SER A 782 13.24 11.70 -21.19
C SER A 782 14.12 10.49 -20.83
N ARG A 783 15.17 10.69 -20.01
CA ARG A 783 16.06 9.60 -19.59
C ARG A 783 15.39 8.56 -18.71
N ILE A 784 14.24 8.89 -18.09
CA ILE A 784 13.45 7.91 -17.31
C ILE A 784 12.24 7.36 -18.07
N PHE A 785 12.07 7.69 -19.35
CA PHE A 785 10.93 7.26 -20.17
C PHE A 785 11.32 6.42 -21.41
N PRO A 786 10.61 5.30 -21.69
CA PRO A 786 9.40 4.82 -21.01
C PRO A 786 9.64 4.30 -19.59
N TYR A 787 8.62 4.38 -18.74
CA TYR A 787 8.55 3.59 -17.50
C TYR A 787 8.33 2.10 -17.87
N PRO A 788 8.70 1.13 -17.01
CA PRO A 788 8.54 -0.29 -17.32
C PRO A 788 7.09 -0.67 -17.60
N ASP A 789 6.88 -1.46 -18.66
CA ASP A 789 5.66 -2.18 -19.03
C ASP A 789 5.59 -3.57 -18.37
N SER A 790 6.22 -3.72 -17.20
CA SER A 790 6.41 -4.99 -16.51
C SER A 790 6.63 -4.80 -15.01
N TRP A 791 6.55 -5.89 -14.25
CA TRP A 791 6.63 -5.91 -12.79
C TRP A 791 7.98 -5.52 -12.18
N ILE A 792 8.94 -5.05 -12.99
CA ILE A 792 10.30 -4.71 -12.57
C ILE A 792 10.27 -3.56 -11.54
N SER A 793 10.54 -3.93 -10.28
CA SER A 793 10.63 -3.06 -9.11
C SER A 793 11.95 -3.32 -8.37
N ALA A 794 12.50 -2.29 -7.73
CA ALA A 794 13.80 -2.40 -7.06
C ALA A 794 13.65 -2.86 -5.59
N ARG A 795 14.44 -3.84 -5.16
CA ARG A 795 14.55 -4.22 -3.74
C ARG A 795 15.18 -3.09 -2.94
N PRO A 796 14.59 -2.60 -1.83
CA PRO A 796 15.24 -1.69 -0.91
C PRO A 796 16.20 -2.46 0.00
N VAL A 797 17.40 -2.75 -0.51
CA VAL A 797 18.31 -3.77 0.06
C VAL A 797 18.77 -3.46 1.49
N ASP A 798 18.79 -2.19 1.90
CA ASP A 798 19.12 -1.74 3.25
C ASP A 798 17.90 -1.48 4.17
N ALA A 799 16.68 -1.84 3.76
CA ALA A 799 15.43 -1.59 4.51
C ALA A 799 15.43 -2.10 5.96
N PHE A 800 16.15 -3.19 6.26
CA PHE A 800 16.18 -3.77 7.61
C PHE A 800 17.33 -3.23 8.49
N SER A 801 18.20 -2.38 7.92
CA SER A 801 19.36 -1.76 8.57
C SER A 801 19.28 -0.23 8.67
N SER A 802 18.58 0.44 7.75
CA SER A 802 18.47 1.90 7.66
C SER A 802 17.10 2.41 8.15
N LYS A 803 17.02 3.68 8.60
CA LYS A 803 15.73 4.30 8.98
C LYS A 803 14.82 4.51 7.74
N TYR A 804 15.45 4.99 6.67
CA TYR A 804 14.90 5.12 5.33
C TYR A 804 15.86 4.34 4.42
N PRO A 805 15.40 3.48 3.50
CA PRO A 805 16.30 2.76 2.62
C PRO A 805 17.02 3.75 1.68
N GLU A 806 18.33 3.62 1.53
CA GLU A 806 19.18 4.50 0.71
C GLU A 806 19.80 3.78 -0.50
N ILE A 807 19.64 2.45 -0.58
CA ILE A 807 20.17 1.59 -1.64
C ILE A 807 19.03 0.75 -2.23
N PHE A 808 18.83 0.85 -3.54
CA PHE A 808 17.81 0.07 -4.27
C PHE A 808 18.44 -0.75 -5.38
N VAL A 809 17.97 -1.99 -5.60
CA VAL A 809 18.55 -2.90 -6.59
C VAL A 809 17.46 -3.51 -7.47
N PHE A 810 17.54 -3.25 -8.77
CA PHE A 810 16.84 -4.03 -9.79
C PHE A 810 17.72 -5.22 -10.20
N ARG A 811 17.19 -6.44 -10.10
CA ARG A 811 17.80 -7.65 -10.67
C ARG A 811 17.30 -7.78 -12.12
N VAL A 812 18.07 -7.33 -13.12
CA VAL A 812 17.64 -7.34 -14.53
C VAL A 812 17.67 -8.76 -15.09
N GLN A 813 18.80 -9.45 -14.87
CA GLN A 813 19.02 -10.87 -15.18
C GLN A 813 20.26 -11.35 -14.40
N PRO A 814 20.55 -12.67 -14.34
CA PRO A 814 21.80 -13.15 -13.75
C PRO A 814 23.03 -12.43 -14.34
N GLY A 815 23.88 -11.88 -13.46
CA GLY A 815 25.06 -11.11 -13.86
C GLY A 815 24.79 -9.67 -14.35
N TRP A 816 23.55 -9.16 -14.31
CA TRP A 816 23.22 -7.76 -14.62
C TRP A 816 22.20 -7.18 -13.64
N TYR A 817 22.64 -6.14 -12.93
CA TYR A 817 21.87 -5.43 -11.93
C TYR A 817 21.90 -3.93 -12.24
N GLN A 818 20.85 -3.20 -11.85
CA GLN A 818 20.87 -1.73 -11.76
C GLN A 818 20.76 -1.36 -10.29
N MET A 819 21.74 -0.65 -9.76
CA MET A 819 21.79 -0.20 -8.37
C MET A 819 21.62 1.31 -8.30
N VAL A 820 20.61 1.75 -7.54
CA VAL A 820 20.48 3.15 -7.12
C VAL A 820 21.10 3.31 -5.74
N VAL A 821 21.92 4.34 -5.58
CA VAL A 821 22.42 4.80 -4.27
C VAL A 821 22.15 6.29 -4.19
N TYR A 822 21.47 6.74 -3.14
CA TYR A 822 21.17 8.16 -2.96
C TYR A 822 21.55 8.70 -1.58
N ASN A 823 21.73 10.02 -1.53
CA ASN A 823 21.94 10.78 -0.31
C ASN A 823 20.62 11.47 0.08
N PRO A 824 20.00 11.16 1.24
CA PRO A 824 18.79 11.83 1.71
C PRO A 824 19.05 13.22 2.31
N ASN A 825 20.32 13.63 2.46
CA ASN A 825 20.69 14.94 3.00
C ASN A 825 20.99 15.94 1.87
N ASP A 826 20.12 16.93 1.71
CA ASP A 826 20.22 17.95 0.64
C ASP A 826 21.21 19.10 0.95
N GLN A 827 21.88 19.07 2.10
CA GLN A 827 22.84 20.09 2.54
C GLN A 827 24.29 19.59 2.64
N HIS A 828 24.49 18.29 2.88
CA HIS A 828 25.81 17.72 3.16
C HIS A 828 26.11 16.50 2.28
N PRO A 829 27.36 16.35 1.79
CA PRO A 829 27.76 15.17 1.04
C PRO A 829 27.80 13.93 1.94
N ALA A 830 27.67 12.75 1.32
CA ALA A 830 27.71 11.46 2.01
C ALA A 830 28.74 10.52 1.37
N ILE A 831 29.30 9.62 2.18
CA ILE A 831 30.11 8.50 1.70
C ILE A 831 29.30 7.22 1.93
N LYS A 832 29.13 6.41 0.90
CA LYS A 832 28.48 5.10 0.97
C LYS A 832 29.44 4.00 0.54
N THR A 833 29.48 2.91 1.29
CA THR A 833 30.31 1.73 0.98
C THR A 833 29.39 0.54 0.87
N ILE A 834 29.28 -0.02 -0.33
CA ILE A 834 28.40 -1.15 -0.65
C ILE A 834 29.24 -2.40 -0.83
N ARG A 835 28.94 -3.46 -0.09
CA ARG A 835 29.54 -4.79 -0.30
C ARG A 835 28.82 -5.53 -1.42
N PHE A 836 29.57 -6.29 -2.21
CA PHE A 836 29.03 -7.04 -3.32
C PHE A 836 28.64 -8.48 -2.93
N ASP A 837 29.46 -9.15 -2.12
CA ASP A 837 29.32 -10.56 -1.69
C ASP A 837 28.46 -10.82 -0.42
N SER A 838 27.89 -9.78 0.19
CA SER A 838 26.99 -9.95 1.34
C SER A 838 25.55 -10.27 0.87
N PRO A 839 24.76 -11.03 1.66
CA PRO A 839 23.33 -11.21 1.40
C PRO A 839 22.62 -9.87 1.29
N ASP A 840 21.73 -9.75 0.30
CA ASP A 840 21.21 -8.46 -0.14
C ASP A 840 20.51 -7.66 0.98
N TYR A 841 19.77 -8.31 1.87
CA TYR A 841 19.11 -7.71 3.05
C TYR A 841 20.03 -7.12 4.14
N PHE A 842 21.31 -6.89 3.82
CA PHE A 842 22.26 -6.06 4.57
C PHE A 842 22.74 -4.83 3.80
N GLY A 843 21.99 -4.36 2.79
CA GLY A 843 22.42 -3.25 1.92
C GLY A 843 23.52 -3.66 0.94
N ALA A 844 23.44 -4.90 0.42
CA ALA A 844 24.45 -5.52 -0.44
C ALA A 844 23.81 -6.10 -1.71
N LEU A 845 24.62 -6.75 -2.57
CA LEU A 845 24.19 -7.21 -3.89
C LEU A 845 24.10 -8.74 -4.07
N ASP A 846 24.56 -9.54 -3.11
CA ASP A 846 24.53 -11.01 -3.15
C ASP A 846 25.23 -11.60 -4.40
N LEU A 847 26.43 -11.09 -4.70
CA LEU A 847 27.23 -11.44 -5.88
C LEU A 847 28.32 -12.48 -5.60
N GLU A 848 28.57 -13.35 -6.59
CA GLU A 848 29.63 -14.36 -6.55
C GLU A 848 31.01 -13.74 -6.31
N ALA A 849 31.65 -14.08 -5.19
CA ALA A 849 32.83 -13.40 -4.67
C ALA A 849 34.05 -13.44 -5.62
N ASP A 850 34.30 -14.58 -6.28
CA ASP A 850 35.43 -14.79 -7.18
C ASP A 850 35.22 -14.20 -8.60
N GLN A 851 33.99 -13.84 -8.95
CA GLN A 851 33.65 -13.22 -10.23
C GLN A 851 34.06 -11.75 -10.26
N LYS A 852 34.18 -11.18 -11.46
CA LYS A 852 34.46 -9.75 -11.65
C LYS A 852 33.25 -9.02 -12.23
N TYR A 853 33.10 -7.77 -11.83
CA TYR A 853 31.98 -6.91 -12.20
C TYR A 853 32.47 -5.51 -12.60
N TYR A 854 31.95 -5.00 -13.72
CA TYR A 854 32.01 -3.59 -14.07
C TYR A 854 30.90 -2.84 -13.34
N ALA A 855 31.21 -1.65 -12.82
CA ALA A 855 30.23 -0.69 -12.32
C ALA A 855 30.26 0.58 -13.18
N TYR A 856 29.16 0.90 -13.87
CA TYR A 856 29.06 2.05 -14.76
C TYR A 856 27.92 2.97 -14.31
N GLU A 857 28.23 4.23 -14.02
CA GLU A 857 27.28 5.22 -13.52
C GLU A 857 26.71 6.08 -14.64
N PHE A 858 25.39 6.24 -14.66
CA PHE A 858 24.64 6.85 -15.75
C PHE A 858 24.79 8.38 -15.83
N TRP A 859 24.57 9.11 -14.73
CA TRP A 859 24.40 10.56 -14.78
C TRP A 859 25.71 11.34 -14.98
N ASP A 860 26.83 10.81 -14.45
CA ASP A 860 28.20 11.29 -14.74
C ASP A 860 28.77 10.64 -16.03
N ASN A 861 28.05 9.70 -16.66
CA ASN A 861 28.45 8.89 -17.82
C ASN A 861 29.87 8.31 -17.69
N ARG A 862 30.12 7.54 -16.61
CA ARG A 862 31.47 7.09 -16.25
C ARG A 862 31.52 5.65 -15.74
N LEU A 863 32.61 4.95 -16.07
CA LEU A 863 32.97 3.73 -15.37
C LEU A 863 33.46 4.08 -13.95
N ALA A 864 32.74 3.62 -12.93
CA ALA A 864 33.15 3.73 -11.53
C ALA A 864 34.28 2.76 -11.18
N GLY A 865 34.33 1.60 -11.85
CA GLY A 865 35.48 0.70 -11.77
C GLY A 865 35.23 -0.73 -12.26
N LEU A 866 36.24 -1.56 -12.07
CA LEU A 866 36.23 -3.01 -12.25
C LEU A 866 36.59 -3.63 -10.89
N PHE A 867 35.70 -4.47 -10.36
CA PHE A 867 35.74 -5.01 -9.01
C PHE A 867 35.65 -6.53 -9.04
N LYS A 868 36.13 -7.23 -8.01
CA LYS A 868 35.69 -8.59 -7.68
C LYS A 868 34.38 -8.57 -6.90
N GLY A 869 33.65 -9.68 -6.86
CA GLY A 869 32.49 -9.83 -5.97
C GLY A 869 32.87 -9.70 -4.48
N SER A 870 34.08 -10.08 -4.10
CA SER A 870 34.62 -9.90 -2.74
C SER A 870 34.92 -8.44 -2.36
N ASP A 871 34.87 -7.50 -3.31
CA ASP A 871 35.28 -6.11 -3.07
C ASP A 871 34.12 -5.28 -2.51
N SER A 872 34.37 -3.99 -2.28
CA SER A 872 33.33 -3.02 -1.91
C SER A 872 33.42 -1.77 -2.79
N LEU A 873 32.27 -1.30 -3.26
CA LEU A 873 32.17 -0.05 -4.00
C LEU A 873 32.01 1.12 -3.00
N ARG A 874 33.03 1.98 -2.92
CA ARG A 874 32.95 3.25 -2.18
C ARG A 874 32.52 4.38 -3.11
N LEU A 875 31.39 4.99 -2.82
CA LEU A 875 30.84 6.14 -3.53
C LEU A 875 30.91 7.40 -2.65
N GLU A 876 31.30 8.50 -3.27
CA GLU A 876 31.12 9.85 -2.74
C GLU A 876 29.91 10.45 -3.44
N LEU A 877 28.94 10.92 -2.65
CA LEU A 877 27.69 11.51 -3.11
C LEU A 877 27.66 12.98 -2.70
N ARG A 878 27.30 13.84 -3.64
CA ARG A 878 27.01 15.26 -3.39
C ARG A 878 25.75 15.38 -2.50
N PRO A 879 25.48 16.55 -1.90
CA PRO A 879 24.20 16.78 -1.21
C PRO A 879 23.03 16.40 -2.12
N GLY A 880 22.11 15.59 -1.62
CA GLY A 880 20.93 15.15 -2.35
C GLY A 880 21.16 14.45 -3.70
N GLU A 881 22.35 13.91 -3.97
CA GLU A 881 22.61 13.17 -5.21
C GLU A 881 21.98 11.76 -5.17
N ALA A 882 21.41 11.32 -6.29
CA ALA A 882 21.17 9.90 -6.57
C ALA A 882 21.98 9.47 -7.79
N LYS A 883 22.63 8.31 -7.69
CA LYS A 883 23.36 7.66 -8.78
C LYS A 883 22.60 6.41 -9.23
N MET A 884 22.55 6.17 -10.53
CA MET A 884 22.14 4.88 -11.10
C MET A 884 23.38 4.20 -11.66
N ILE A 885 23.61 2.95 -11.25
CA ILE A 885 24.83 2.21 -11.54
C ILE A 885 24.50 0.84 -12.09
N SER A 886 24.83 0.61 -13.36
CA SER A 886 24.82 -0.71 -13.97
C SER A 886 25.99 -1.54 -13.44
N ILE A 887 25.66 -2.64 -12.76
CA ILE A 887 26.60 -3.66 -12.31
C ILE A 887 26.50 -4.85 -13.28
N ARG A 888 27.59 -5.13 -14.00
CA ARG A 888 27.67 -6.13 -15.06
C ARG A 888 28.79 -7.13 -14.78
N GLN A 889 28.50 -8.42 -14.73
CA GLN A 889 29.55 -9.44 -14.73
C GLN A 889 30.44 -9.31 -15.97
N VAL A 890 31.73 -9.57 -15.80
CA VAL A 890 32.75 -9.46 -16.86
C VAL A 890 32.78 -10.75 -17.68
N ALA A 891 32.56 -10.62 -18.98
CA ALA A 891 32.72 -11.68 -19.97
C ALA A 891 34.14 -11.69 -20.57
N ASP A 892 34.44 -12.75 -21.31
CA ASP A 892 35.67 -13.01 -22.07
C ASP A 892 35.65 -12.43 -23.51
N ARG A 893 34.63 -11.61 -23.81
CA ARG A 893 34.25 -11.09 -25.13
C ARG A 893 33.73 -9.67 -25.02
N PRO A 894 33.68 -8.87 -26.12
CA PRO A 894 33.11 -7.54 -26.09
C PRO A 894 31.66 -7.58 -25.57
N GLN A 895 31.33 -6.66 -24.67
CA GLN A 895 30.00 -6.60 -24.06
C GLN A 895 29.51 -5.16 -23.95
N LEU A 896 28.21 -4.96 -24.12
CA LEU A 896 27.54 -3.70 -23.81
C LEU A 896 27.52 -3.48 -22.30
N LEU A 897 27.98 -2.32 -21.82
CA LEU A 897 27.89 -1.93 -20.42
C LEU A 897 26.74 -0.94 -20.17
N SER A 898 26.62 0.08 -21.03
CA SER A 898 25.71 1.20 -20.81
C SER A 898 25.23 1.84 -22.12
N SER A 899 24.12 2.57 -22.02
CA SER A 899 23.70 3.61 -22.96
C SER A 899 23.49 4.93 -22.21
N ASP A 900 23.45 6.06 -22.95
CA ASP A 900 23.06 7.39 -22.48
C ASP A 900 21.57 7.72 -22.74
N ARG A 901 20.82 6.82 -23.39
CA ARG A 901 19.41 7.04 -23.75
C ARG A 901 18.47 6.86 -22.57
N HIS A 902 18.55 5.76 -21.82
CA HIS A 902 17.67 5.48 -20.69
C HIS A 902 18.47 5.15 -19.42
N ILE A 903 17.92 5.53 -18.27
CA ILE A 903 18.54 5.33 -16.95
C ILE A 903 18.79 3.85 -16.64
N MET A 904 18.08 2.92 -17.29
CA MET A 904 18.35 1.48 -17.20
C MET A 904 19.48 1.00 -18.12
N GLN A 905 20.27 1.90 -18.72
CA GLN A 905 21.58 1.62 -19.31
C GLN A 905 21.58 0.44 -20.31
N GLY A 906 20.61 0.43 -21.22
CA GLY A 906 20.44 -0.60 -22.25
C GLY A 906 19.33 -1.62 -22.01
N THR A 907 18.65 -1.65 -20.85
CA THR A 907 17.55 -2.62 -20.60
C THR A 907 16.30 -2.35 -21.43
N ILE A 908 16.04 -1.09 -21.80
CA ILE A 908 14.77 -0.66 -22.42
C ILE A 908 14.96 -0.40 -23.92
N GLU A 909 16.13 0.11 -24.28
CA GLU A 909 16.48 0.61 -25.61
C GLU A 909 17.32 -0.38 -26.43
N THR A 910 17.67 -1.55 -25.89
CA THR A 910 18.40 -2.60 -26.64
C THR A 910 17.78 -3.99 -26.45
N ARG A 911 17.91 -4.83 -27.47
CA ARG A 911 17.54 -6.26 -27.41
C ARG A 911 18.38 -7.10 -28.38
N ASP A 912 18.32 -8.42 -28.23
CA ASP A 912 19.00 -9.40 -29.10
C ASP A 912 20.51 -9.17 -29.28
N ILE A 913 21.17 -8.65 -28.24
CA ILE A 913 22.62 -8.36 -28.26
C ILE A 913 23.41 -9.68 -28.22
N HIS A 914 24.04 -10.02 -29.34
CA HIS A 914 24.76 -11.27 -29.56
C HIS A 914 26.19 -11.01 -30.08
N TRP A 915 27.15 -11.76 -29.56
CA TRP A 915 28.53 -11.80 -30.06
C TRP A 915 28.81 -13.13 -30.77
N ASP A 916 29.27 -13.00 -32.01
CA ASP A 916 29.73 -14.07 -32.88
C ASP A 916 31.27 -14.17 -32.81
N PRO A 917 31.84 -15.27 -32.27
CA PRO A 917 33.28 -15.46 -32.15
C PRO A 917 33.96 -15.86 -33.48
N GLU A 918 33.22 -16.35 -34.48
CA GLU A 918 33.78 -16.72 -35.79
C GLU A 918 34.01 -15.49 -36.66
N THR A 919 33.06 -14.55 -36.68
CA THR A 919 33.16 -13.32 -37.49
C THR A 919 33.67 -12.10 -36.71
N LEU A 920 33.88 -12.22 -35.40
CA LEU A 920 34.28 -11.15 -34.46
C LEU A 920 33.33 -9.93 -34.51
N LYS A 921 32.02 -10.22 -34.49
CA LYS A 921 30.97 -9.20 -34.56
C LYS A 921 30.08 -9.24 -33.32
N LEU A 922 29.75 -8.06 -32.80
CA LEU A 922 28.61 -7.91 -31.89
C LEU A 922 27.46 -7.26 -32.68
N THR A 923 26.32 -7.94 -32.72
CA THR A 923 25.10 -7.54 -33.42
C THR A 923 23.92 -7.49 -32.46
N GLY A 924 22.86 -6.76 -32.81
CA GLY A 924 21.59 -6.77 -32.08
C GLY A 924 20.66 -5.67 -32.57
N GLN A 925 19.69 -5.28 -31.76
CA GLN A 925 18.77 -4.18 -32.08
C GLN A 925 18.82 -3.06 -31.03
N VAL A 926 18.69 -1.83 -31.51
CA VAL A 926 18.66 -0.60 -30.71
C VAL A 926 17.44 0.24 -31.10
N ASN A 927 16.71 0.78 -30.12
CA ASN A 927 15.57 1.66 -30.37
C ASN A 927 16.03 3.11 -30.45
N LEU A 928 16.14 3.66 -31.66
CA LEU A 928 16.60 5.04 -31.86
C LEU A 928 15.43 6.03 -31.84
N VAL A 929 15.66 7.17 -31.19
CA VAL A 929 14.76 8.32 -31.17
C VAL A 929 15.09 9.23 -32.36
N GLN A 930 14.06 9.78 -33.00
CA GLN A 930 14.22 10.67 -34.14
C GLN A 930 15.03 11.92 -33.76
N ASP A 931 15.99 12.28 -34.62
CA ASP A 931 16.86 13.46 -34.52
C ASP A 931 17.74 13.51 -33.24
N GLU A 932 17.83 12.41 -32.47
CA GLU A 932 18.68 12.29 -31.29
C GLU A 932 19.92 11.43 -31.57
N LYS A 933 21.05 11.82 -30.98
CA LYS A 933 22.25 10.97 -30.92
C LYS A 933 22.20 10.10 -29.66
N MET A 934 22.29 8.79 -29.83
CA MET A 934 22.45 7.83 -28.75
C MET A 934 23.87 7.25 -28.77
N SER A 935 24.50 7.14 -27.61
CA SER A 935 25.77 6.45 -27.42
C SER A 935 25.58 5.12 -26.68
N LEU A 936 26.32 4.11 -27.13
CA LEU A 936 26.53 2.86 -26.41
C LEU A 936 27.98 2.78 -25.95
N THR A 937 28.23 2.34 -24.72
CA THR A 937 29.57 2.07 -24.19
C THR A 937 29.78 0.57 -24.01
N PHE A 938 30.87 0.07 -24.60
CA PHE A 938 31.25 -1.33 -24.59
C PHE A 938 32.54 -1.54 -23.78
N ALA A 939 32.64 -2.68 -23.09
CA ALA A 939 33.93 -3.17 -22.59
C ALA A 939 34.66 -3.94 -23.69
N ASN A 940 35.95 -3.69 -23.81
CA ASN A 940 36.82 -4.25 -24.83
C ASN A 940 37.17 -5.72 -24.60
N ASN A 941 37.33 -6.15 -23.33
CA ASN A 941 37.59 -7.53 -22.90
C ASN A 941 38.63 -8.31 -23.75
N GLY A 942 39.75 -7.66 -24.10
CA GLY A 942 40.82 -8.27 -24.92
C GLY A 942 40.68 -8.09 -26.44
N TYR A 943 39.74 -7.26 -26.89
CA TYR A 943 39.52 -6.90 -28.29
C TYR A 943 39.67 -5.39 -28.51
N ARG A 944 39.60 -4.97 -29.77
CA ARG A 944 39.58 -3.58 -30.20
C ARG A 944 38.47 -3.39 -31.23
N LEU A 945 37.58 -2.44 -30.98
CA LEU A 945 36.56 -1.99 -31.93
C LEU A 945 37.23 -1.33 -33.15
N THR A 946 36.84 -1.73 -34.36
CA THR A 946 37.41 -1.23 -35.62
C THR A 946 36.37 -0.64 -36.57
N GLY A 947 35.08 -0.90 -36.34
CA GLY A 947 34.00 -0.31 -37.11
C GLY A 947 32.64 -0.52 -36.45
N ALA A 948 31.69 0.34 -36.79
CA ALA A 948 30.30 0.21 -36.37
C ALA A 948 29.37 0.63 -37.51
N SER A 949 28.17 0.07 -37.53
CA SER A 949 27.13 0.34 -38.50
C SER A 949 25.75 0.22 -37.84
N VAL A 950 24.80 1.03 -38.28
CA VAL A 950 23.40 0.99 -37.85
C VAL A 950 22.49 1.06 -39.07
N GLU A 951 21.43 0.28 -39.05
CA GLU A 951 20.46 0.19 -40.13
C GLU A 951 19.71 1.52 -40.32
N GLY A 952 19.72 2.05 -41.55
CA GLY A 952 18.98 3.27 -41.91
C GLY A 952 19.45 4.54 -41.19
N GLY A 953 20.70 4.59 -40.72
CA GLY A 953 21.27 5.72 -40.00
C GLY A 953 22.79 5.80 -40.10
N VAL A 954 23.38 6.68 -39.30
CA VAL A 954 24.83 6.90 -39.22
C VAL A 954 25.34 6.40 -37.87
N ALA A 955 26.41 5.61 -37.89
CA ALA A 955 27.15 5.20 -36.70
C ALA A 955 28.60 5.72 -36.79
N ALA A 956 29.10 6.27 -35.69
CA ALA A 956 30.47 6.73 -35.54
C ALA A 956 31.10 6.11 -34.29
N LEU A 957 32.38 5.75 -34.38
CA LEU A 957 33.17 5.37 -33.21
C LEU A 957 33.39 6.62 -32.35
N SER A 958 33.05 6.56 -31.06
CA SER A 958 33.33 7.67 -30.15
C SER A 958 34.80 7.66 -29.73
N ALA A 959 35.35 8.85 -29.45
CA ALA A 959 36.79 9.03 -29.24
C ALA A 959 37.33 8.47 -27.91
N ASP A 960 36.46 7.96 -27.02
CA ASP A 960 36.84 7.52 -25.66
C ASP A 960 37.43 6.09 -25.64
N ASN A 961 38.50 5.90 -26.42
CA ASN A 961 39.33 4.70 -26.42
C ASN A 961 40.25 4.67 -25.19
N ARG A 962 39.68 4.59 -23.99
CA ARG A 962 40.44 4.14 -22.80
C ARG A 962 40.76 2.66 -23.01
N ASP A 963 41.91 2.15 -22.57
CA ASP A 963 42.37 0.80 -22.96
C ASP A 963 41.35 -0.34 -22.77
N GLN A 964 40.44 -0.19 -21.82
CA GLN A 964 39.41 -1.16 -21.46
C GLN A 964 38.00 -0.90 -22.05
N LEU A 965 37.71 0.30 -22.57
CA LEU A 965 36.39 0.68 -23.08
C LEU A 965 36.46 1.23 -24.51
N CYS A 966 35.32 1.29 -25.18
CA CYS A 966 35.09 2.11 -26.35
C CYS A 966 33.59 2.44 -26.47
N GLY A 967 33.22 3.33 -27.38
CA GLY A 967 31.82 3.65 -27.62
C GLY A 967 31.45 3.79 -29.09
N VAL A 968 30.15 3.71 -29.34
CA VAL A 968 29.52 3.92 -30.64
C VAL A 968 28.40 4.93 -30.46
N THR A 969 28.48 6.06 -31.15
CA THR A 969 27.41 7.06 -31.21
C THR A 969 26.65 6.88 -32.52
N MET A 970 25.32 6.87 -32.44
CA MET A 970 24.41 6.59 -33.55
C MET A 970 23.31 7.65 -33.64
N ALA A 971 22.80 7.88 -34.84
CA ALA A 971 21.56 8.60 -35.10
C ALA A 971 20.88 8.04 -36.35
N ALA A 972 19.56 8.18 -36.45
CA ALA A 972 18.79 7.82 -37.64
C ALA A 972 17.62 8.78 -37.84
N ASP A 973 17.37 9.16 -39.10
CA ASP A 973 16.30 10.10 -39.46
C ASP A 973 14.90 9.50 -39.25
N ILE A 974 14.79 8.17 -39.28
CA ILE A 974 13.57 7.42 -38.99
C ILE A 974 13.74 6.71 -37.65
N PRO A 975 12.86 6.92 -36.65
CA PRO A 975 12.97 6.30 -35.33
C PRO A 975 12.70 4.79 -35.34
N GLY A 976 12.79 4.16 -34.16
CA GLY A 976 12.42 2.77 -33.91
C GLY A 976 13.60 1.81 -33.84
N TRP A 977 13.28 0.52 -33.73
CA TRP A 977 14.26 -0.57 -33.67
C TRP A 977 15.08 -0.68 -34.95
N LYS A 978 16.40 -0.43 -34.86
CA LYS A 978 17.39 -0.60 -35.94
C LYS A 978 18.36 -1.71 -35.59
N ARG A 979 18.82 -2.48 -36.58
CA ARG A 979 19.95 -3.39 -36.39
C ARG A 979 21.25 -2.61 -36.19
N ILE A 980 21.99 -2.92 -35.13
CA ILE A 980 23.38 -2.49 -34.93
C ILE A 980 24.35 -3.64 -35.28
N THR A 981 25.51 -3.31 -35.84
CA THR A 981 26.63 -4.25 -35.99
C THR A 981 27.95 -3.53 -35.71
N THR A 982 28.74 -4.09 -34.81
CA THR A 982 30.08 -3.63 -34.45
C THR A 982 31.13 -4.68 -34.81
N LEU A 983 32.27 -4.23 -35.33
CA LEU A 983 33.34 -5.06 -35.88
C LEU A 983 34.57 -4.98 -34.98
N TRP A 984 35.14 -6.13 -34.64
CA TRP A 984 36.19 -6.22 -33.64
C TRP A 984 37.39 -7.01 -34.17
N VAL A 985 38.57 -6.71 -33.62
CA VAL A 985 39.77 -7.55 -33.77
C VAL A 985 40.31 -7.90 -32.39
N LYS A 986 40.91 -9.07 -32.25
CA LYS A 986 41.59 -9.47 -31.00
C LYS A 986 42.84 -8.58 -30.80
N LYS A 987 43.10 -8.16 -29.55
CA LYS A 987 44.33 -7.44 -29.18
C LYS A 987 45.51 -8.41 -29.05
#